data_AF-A0A7C2SDP9-F1
#
_entry.id   AF-A0A7C2SDP9-F1
#
_cell.length_a   1.000
_cell.length_b   1.000
_cell.length_c   1.000
_cell.angle_alpha   90.00
_cell.angle_beta   90.00
_cell.angle_gamma   90.00
#
_symmetry.space_group_name_H-M   'P 1'
#
loop_
_entity.id
_entity.type
_entity.pdbx_description
1 polymer ?
#
loop_
_entity_poly.entity_id
_entity_poly.type
_entity_poly.pdbx_seq_one_letter_code
_entity_poly.pdbx_strand_id
1 'polypeptide(L)'
;MKIAAARVVPVRLPLRAPLDTAHERIEVRRGALLVLAAEGGCVGLGEATPIGGFGLESAGEARAQLAALAAAVVGRDARELDVLLDAAEAAAPAAPVARAALDGALHDLAAQAAGVSLAAFLASRGLREAWAEQEAAGQEPVARARVPVSALLAATTPIHVGREAARARARGFSCVKLKLGAAGGLERDVARVSAAREALGPGVGLRLDVNGAWSAPEAEAALARLAPLDVELVEQPVAAGEVEALAWLRARSPIALAADESAASAAGLERVLALRAADVVVLKPSALGGLRAARRLAARARAAGCDVVVTSLLDGAVARAGALALAASLPGPLRACGLATGGLLAADLAPRERLERGRLAVPARLGLGVALDERRLARLRDDEDAASRRGRPPRPPRLASSQALVPAPARARAAAVPPGRRAARAARPTSDAGPASARAARARPESAAAAGPWWLGARAAATPEAPALRFAGRTLSFAELAALAERAARGLRAAGAARGARVALLLENGPLFVALAHAAQRAGVVLVPLGPRLTAPELAFQLAEARVDLLVHGGGGLARRARAAAREAHARRVPPAKEAVRCVSAEALERRIARSAGAARAGDRGAPLLDAIDPSAPAAIVFTSGTTGRPKGAVLSWASFRASAAGSAAHVGSRPGDRWLACMPLHHVGGLAILWRSVLDGSAVVLHERFDAEAAARALDEEAITLASFVPTMLRRVLDARAARPAPPALRAVLVGGAAAPFALLARARRLGLPVLPTYGLTEAASQVATLPRGAPLREDGGGLRPLPGNALRILAEDGTPRAPGRPGEIAVRGPTLMQGYDGRPDETARVLAGGWLRTGDVGVLDASGALRVLDRRSDLVVSGGENVYPAEVEAALLAHPDVDDAGVAGLPHADLGRCVTAWVVLRRGARPDAPALERFLRARLAGYKTPRSIRFVEALPRGAGGKLDRRALARMRASTDERPGGRARGEAARRLQASREPRRRAPPEPPARRTWSAGGLRVRARAGEPQLPRQGCVGARPRGRARA
;
A
#
# COMPACT_ATOMS: atom_id res chain seq x y z
N MET A 1 -17.05 -1.54 50.62
CA MET A 1 -17.06 -0.95 49.27
C MET A 1 -18.23 -1.55 48.50
N LYS A 2 -19.45 -1.03 48.68
CA LYS A 2 -20.59 -1.57 47.92
C LYS A 2 -20.51 -1.12 46.47
N ILE A 3 -20.89 -2.01 45.55
CA ILE A 3 -21.04 -1.72 44.13
C ILE A 3 -22.36 -0.96 43.96
N ALA A 4 -22.27 0.36 43.83
CA ALA A 4 -23.42 1.26 43.73
C ALA A 4 -24.12 1.14 42.37
N ALA A 5 -23.37 0.88 41.30
CA ALA A 5 -23.92 0.69 39.97
C ALA A 5 -23.05 -0.26 39.12
N ALA A 6 -23.69 -0.99 38.22
CA ALA A 6 -23.05 -1.75 37.16
C ALA A 6 -23.65 -1.36 35.80
N ARG A 7 -22.80 -1.04 34.82
CA ARG A 7 -23.22 -0.68 33.47
C ARG A 7 -22.50 -1.53 32.44
N VAL A 8 -23.27 -2.37 31.73
CA VAL A 8 -22.82 -3.08 30.54
C VAL A 8 -23.04 -2.19 29.32
N VAL A 9 -21.96 -1.86 28.62
CA VAL A 9 -21.98 -1.04 27.40
C VAL A 9 -21.65 -1.96 26.21
N PRO A 10 -22.55 -2.17 25.24
CA PRO A 10 -22.20 -2.90 24.02
C PRO A 10 -21.00 -2.22 23.32
N VAL A 11 -20.03 -2.98 22.81
CA VAL A 11 -18.86 -2.41 22.13
C VAL A 11 -18.62 -2.99 20.74
N ARG A 12 -18.21 -2.11 19.82
CA ARG A 12 -17.66 -2.45 18.50
C ARG A 12 -16.17 -2.09 18.48
N LEU A 13 -15.30 -3.09 18.35
CA LEU A 13 -13.84 -2.91 18.26
C LEU A 13 -13.36 -3.18 16.82
N PRO A 14 -13.17 -2.15 15.98
CA PRO A 14 -12.81 -2.34 14.58
C PRO A 14 -11.36 -2.79 14.41
N LEU A 15 -11.11 -3.68 13.46
CA LEU A 15 -9.78 -4.22 13.17
C LEU A 15 -9.09 -3.37 12.08
N ARG A 16 -7.83 -2.97 12.29
CA ARG A 16 -6.99 -2.22 11.34
C ARG A 16 -6.68 -2.99 10.06
N ALA A 17 -6.70 -4.32 10.16
CA ALA A 17 -6.69 -5.24 9.05
C ALA A 17 -7.68 -6.36 9.41
N PRO A 18 -8.62 -6.71 8.52
CA PRO A 18 -9.54 -7.83 8.71
C PRO A 18 -8.83 -9.12 9.10
N LEU A 19 -9.43 -9.84 10.04
CA LEU A 19 -9.02 -11.18 10.45
C LEU A 19 -9.87 -12.19 9.68
N ASP A 20 -9.29 -12.75 8.62
CA ASP A 20 -9.88 -13.90 7.93
C ASP A 20 -9.67 -15.16 8.80
N THR A 21 -10.75 -15.73 9.34
CA THR A 21 -10.76 -17.01 10.06
C THR A 21 -11.11 -18.17 9.12
N ALA A 22 -11.14 -19.41 9.61
CA ALA A 22 -11.63 -20.56 8.85
C ALA A 22 -13.14 -20.52 8.53
N HIS A 23 -13.90 -19.60 9.15
CA HIS A 23 -15.36 -19.55 9.08
C HIS A 23 -15.91 -18.19 8.63
N GLU A 24 -15.24 -17.08 8.98
CA GLU A 24 -15.71 -15.74 8.67
C GLU A 24 -14.56 -14.72 8.53
N ARG A 25 -14.84 -13.61 7.86
CA ARG A 25 -13.95 -12.45 7.76
C ARG A 25 -14.38 -11.40 8.78
N ILE A 26 -13.64 -11.31 9.88
CA ILE A 26 -13.95 -10.41 10.99
C ILE A 26 -13.26 -9.06 10.70
N GLU A 27 -14.06 -8.04 10.37
CA GLU A 27 -13.56 -6.66 10.19
C GLU A 27 -13.82 -5.79 11.45
N VAL A 28 -14.78 -6.19 12.29
CA VAL A 28 -15.14 -5.54 13.56
C VAL A 28 -15.53 -6.62 14.58
N ARG A 29 -14.84 -6.67 15.73
CA ARG A 29 -15.29 -7.51 16.86
C ARG A 29 -16.45 -6.81 17.57
N ARG A 30 -17.41 -7.60 18.04
CA ARG A 30 -18.52 -7.13 18.88
C ARG A 30 -18.41 -7.74 20.27
N GLY A 31 -19.08 -7.12 21.24
CA GLY A 31 -19.13 -7.62 22.61
C GLY A 31 -19.69 -6.57 23.56
N ALA A 32 -19.19 -6.57 24.79
CA ALA A 32 -19.52 -5.56 25.78
C ALA A 32 -18.34 -5.20 26.69
N LEU A 33 -18.40 -3.99 27.23
CA LEU A 33 -17.54 -3.46 28.28
C LEU A 33 -18.37 -3.33 29.56
N LEU A 34 -17.94 -3.96 30.65
CA LEU A 34 -18.48 -3.75 31.98
C LEU A 34 -17.78 -2.57 32.65
N VAL A 35 -18.57 -1.68 33.23
CA VAL A 35 -18.13 -0.62 34.14
C VAL A 35 -18.86 -0.80 35.47
N LEU A 36 -18.12 -1.18 36.52
CA LEU A 36 -18.60 -1.21 37.90
C LEU A 36 -18.20 0.09 38.60
N ALA A 37 -19.11 0.71 39.35
CA ALA A 37 -18.83 1.88 40.17
C ALA A 37 -19.20 1.61 41.62
N ALA A 38 -18.31 1.96 42.55
CA ALA A 38 -18.50 1.74 43.98
C ALA A 38 -18.78 3.02 44.77
N GLU A 39 -19.42 2.86 45.93
CA GLU A 39 -19.44 3.87 47.00
C GLU A 39 -17.99 4.25 47.34
N GLY A 40 -17.64 5.53 47.19
CA GLY A 40 -16.26 6.03 47.27
C GLY A 40 -15.60 6.36 45.92
N GLY A 41 -16.28 6.14 44.79
CA GLY A 41 -15.86 6.67 43.47
C GLY A 41 -14.82 5.84 42.70
N CYS A 42 -14.43 4.67 43.20
CA CYS A 42 -13.60 3.71 42.46
C CYS A 42 -14.39 3.07 41.31
N VAL A 43 -13.72 2.77 40.18
CA VAL A 43 -14.38 2.29 38.95
C VAL A 43 -13.64 1.10 38.32
N GLY A 44 -14.23 -0.09 38.38
CA GLY A 44 -13.67 -1.32 37.83
C GLY A 44 -14.11 -1.59 36.39
N LEU A 45 -13.18 -2.02 35.53
CA LEU A 45 -13.38 -2.20 34.09
C LEU A 45 -13.14 -3.65 33.63
N GLY A 46 -14.03 -4.17 32.81
CA GLY A 46 -13.94 -5.51 32.23
C GLY A 46 -14.46 -5.58 30.80
N GLU A 47 -14.00 -6.54 30.00
CA GLU A 47 -14.28 -6.60 28.56
C GLU A 47 -14.59 -8.03 28.10
N ALA A 48 -15.75 -8.22 27.47
CA ALA A 48 -16.22 -9.49 26.91
C ALA A 48 -16.46 -9.33 25.39
N THR A 49 -15.48 -9.69 24.56
CA THR A 49 -15.49 -9.41 23.10
C THR A 49 -15.22 -10.65 22.24
N PRO A 50 -15.97 -11.76 22.40
CA PRO A 50 -15.60 -13.06 21.81
C PRO A 50 -15.40 -13.04 20.28
N ILE A 51 -14.59 -13.98 19.80
CA ILE A 51 -14.30 -14.19 18.37
C ILE A 51 -15.01 -15.46 17.90
N GLY A 52 -15.78 -15.37 16.80
CA GLY A 52 -16.46 -16.51 16.19
C GLY A 52 -15.47 -17.60 15.76
N GLY A 53 -15.74 -18.85 16.16
CA GLY A 53 -14.87 -19.99 15.92
C GLY A 53 -13.68 -20.13 16.88
N PHE A 54 -13.49 -19.22 17.84
CA PHE A 54 -12.38 -19.24 18.82
C PHE A 54 -12.82 -19.19 20.29
N GLY A 55 -14.13 -19.10 20.58
CA GLY A 55 -14.68 -19.08 21.93
C GLY A 55 -16.02 -19.83 22.03
N LEU A 56 -16.48 -20.06 23.26
CA LEU A 56 -17.72 -20.80 23.55
C LEU A 56 -19.00 -19.94 23.48
N GLU A 57 -18.86 -18.62 23.39
CA GLU A 57 -19.97 -17.66 23.36
C GLU A 57 -19.95 -16.84 22.06
N SER A 58 -21.12 -16.55 21.50
CA SER A 58 -21.30 -15.41 20.60
C SER A 58 -21.25 -14.09 21.37
N ALA A 59 -21.05 -12.98 20.65
CA ALA A 59 -21.11 -11.63 21.25
C ALA A 59 -22.49 -11.28 21.85
N GLY A 60 -23.57 -11.94 21.39
CA GLY A 60 -24.90 -11.79 21.96
C GLY A 60 -25.05 -12.48 23.31
N GLU A 61 -24.62 -13.74 23.38
CA GLU A 61 -24.66 -14.56 24.61
C GLU A 61 -23.73 -13.98 25.68
N ALA A 62 -22.48 -13.65 25.33
CA ALA A 62 -21.53 -13.05 26.27
C ALA A 62 -22.06 -11.73 26.86
N ARG A 63 -22.74 -10.90 26.06
CA ARG A 63 -23.39 -9.67 26.56
C ARG A 63 -24.58 -9.96 27.47
N ALA A 64 -25.42 -10.93 27.14
CA ALA A 64 -26.60 -11.29 27.94
C ALA A 64 -26.19 -11.88 29.30
N GLN A 65 -25.23 -12.81 29.30
CA GLN A 65 -24.67 -13.39 30.52
C GLN A 65 -23.96 -12.32 31.36
N LEU A 66 -23.15 -11.45 30.74
CA LEU A 66 -22.50 -10.34 31.46
C LEU A 66 -23.51 -9.37 32.08
N ALA A 67 -24.67 -9.13 31.45
CA ALA A 67 -25.72 -8.30 32.03
C ALA A 67 -26.37 -8.92 33.27
N ALA A 68 -26.66 -10.23 33.24
CA ALA A 68 -27.17 -10.96 34.42
C ALA A 68 -26.14 -10.98 35.57
N LEU A 69 -24.88 -11.32 35.26
CA LEU A 69 -23.77 -11.32 36.21
C LEU A 69 -23.50 -9.92 36.80
N ALA A 70 -23.56 -8.87 35.97
CA ALA A 70 -23.38 -7.48 36.41
C ALA A 70 -24.51 -6.99 37.33
N ALA A 71 -25.76 -7.42 37.10
CA ALA A 71 -26.87 -7.09 37.98
C ALA A 71 -26.74 -7.78 39.36
N ALA A 72 -26.30 -9.06 39.37
CA ALA A 72 -26.17 -9.86 40.60
C ALA A 72 -25.12 -9.33 41.61
N VAL A 73 -24.19 -8.47 41.18
CA VAL A 73 -23.17 -7.86 42.06
C VAL A 73 -23.55 -6.46 42.58
N VAL A 74 -24.62 -5.83 42.08
CA VAL A 74 -25.05 -4.51 42.59
C VAL A 74 -25.50 -4.62 44.04
N GLY A 75 -25.11 -3.65 44.87
CA GLY A 75 -25.37 -3.63 46.31
C GLY A 75 -24.46 -4.52 47.16
N ARG A 76 -23.73 -5.47 46.56
CA ARG A 76 -22.74 -6.32 47.25
C ARG A 76 -21.47 -5.54 47.57
N ASP A 77 -20.76 -5.92 48.64
CA ASP A 77 -19.42 -5.37 48.92
C ASP A 77 -18.38 -6.09 48.05
N ALA A 78 -17.65 -5.35 47.22
CA ALA A 78 -16.58 -5.88 46.38
C ALA A 78 -15.37 -6.44 47.17
N ARG A 79 -15.36 -6.28 48.51
CA ARG A 79 -14.49 -7.04 49.43
C ARG A 79 -14.81 -8.54 49.47
N GLU A 80 -16.02 -8.95 49.09
CA GLU A 80 -16.46 -10.35 48.97
C GLU A 80 -15.97 -11.01 47.66
N LEU A 81 -14.85 -10.54 47.09
CA LEU A 81 -14.36 -10.84 45.74
C LEU A 81 -14.45 -12.34 45.36
N ASP A 82 -13.92 -13.23 46.20
CA ASP A 82 -13.99 -14.67 45.97
C ASP A 82 -15.41 -15.21 45.92
N VAL A 83 -16.29 -14.80 46.85
CA VAL A 83 -17.70 -15.23 46.92
C VAL A 83 -18.48 -14.77 45.68
N LEU A 84 -18.25 -13.54 45.23
CA LEU A 84 -18.88 -13.00 44.01
C LEU A 84 -18.43 -13.75 42.75
N LEU A 85 -17.17 -14.18 42.70
CA LEU A 85 -16.62 -14.93 41.56
C LEU A 85 -16.99 -16.41 41.58
N ASP A 86 -17.07 -17.05 42.75
CA ASP A 86 -17.57 -18.42 42.89
C ASP A 86 -19.08 -18.48 42.56
N ALA A 87 -19.86 -17.47 42.98
CA ALA A 87 -21.26 -17.34 42.59
C ALA A 87 -21.42 -17.12 41.07
N ALA A 88 -20.54 -16.32 40.44
CA ALA A 88 -20.55 -16.10 39.00
C ALA A 88 -20.16 -17.37 38.21
N GLU A 89 -19.21 -18.17 38.71
CA GLU A 89 -18.84 -19.46 38.14
C GLU A 89 -19.98 -20.49 38.24
N ALA A 90 -20.70 -20.53 39.36
CA ALA A 90 -21.88 -21.38 39.53
C ALA A 90 -23.08 -20.92 38.65
N ALA A 91 -23.29 -19.62 38.49
CA ALA A 91 -24.42 -19.07 37.72
C ALA A 91 -24.22 -19.16 36.20
N ALA A 92 -22.98 -19.03 35.71
CA ALA A 92 -22.67 -18.97 34.27
C ALA A 92 -21.44 -19.84 33.89
N PRO A 93 -21.42 -21.15 34.21
CA PRO A 93 -20.23 -21.99 34.05
C PRO A 93 -19.74 -22.05 32.60
N ALA A 94 -20.68 -22.11 31.64
CA ALA A 94 -20.43 -22.18 30.20
C ALA A 94 -20.10 -20.82 29.53
N ALA A 95 -20.03 -19.71 30.28
CA ALA A 95 -19.80 -18.36 29.74
C ALA A 95 -18.45 -17.75 30.18
N PRO A 96 -17.29 -18.34 29.81
CA PRO A 96 -15.99 -17.90 30.29
C PRO A 96 -15.63 -16.45 29.93
N VAL A 97 -16.09 -15.93 28.80
CA VAL A 97 -15.80 -14.56 28.33
C VAL A 97 -16.63 -13.53 29.11
N ALA A 98 -17.92 -13.82 29.38
CA ALA A 98 -18.73 -13.02 30.31
C ALA A 98 -18.14 -13.04 31.73
N ARG A 99 -17.74 -14.22 32.24
CA ARG A 99 -17.12 -14.35 33.57
C ARG A 99 -15.78 -13.61 33.64
N ALA A 100 -14.95 -13.68 32.60
CA ALA A 100 -13.67 -12.98 32.54
C ALA A 100 -13.83 -11.44 32.57
N ALA A 101 -14.92 -10.90 32.02
CA ALA A 101 -15.24 -9.48 32.13
C ALA A 101 -15.67 -9.08 33.55
N LEU A 102 -16.48 -9.90 34.24
CA LEU A 102 -16.80 -9.63 35.65
C LEU A 102 -15.55 -9.74 36.54
N ASP A 103 -14.75 -10.79 36.36
CA ASP A 103 -13.48 -11.01 37.06
C ASP A 103 -12.52 -9.82 36.88
N GLY A 104 -12.27 -9.39 35.64
CA GLY A 104 -11.44 -8.23 35.36
C GLY A 104 -11.93 -6.96 36.06
N ALA A 105 -13.24 -6.68 35.98
CA ALA A 105 -13.83 -5.50 36.61
C ALA A 105 -13.76 -5.53 38.14
N LEU A 106 -14.00 -6.68 38.77
CA LEU A 106 -13.94 -6.82 40.23
C LEU A 106 -12.50 -6.74 40.77
N HIS A 107 -11.51 -7.35 40.09
CA HIS A 107 -10.10 -7.20 40.49
C HIS A 107 -9.57 -5.77 40.27
N ASP A 108 -9.97 -5.11 39.18
CA ASP A 108 -9.61 -3.71 38.90
C ASP A 108 -10.20 -2.77 39.98
N LEU A 109 -11.48 -2.95 40.33
CA LEU A 109 -12.14 -2.22 41.42
C LEU A 109 -11.46 -2.45 42.77
N ALA A 110 -11.14 -3.71 43.09
CA ALA A 110 -10.47 -4.08 44.33
C ALA A 110 -9.05 -3.51 44.43
N ALA A 111 -8.26 -3.56 43.35
CA ALA A 111 -6.92 -2.99 43.29
C ALA A 111 -6.93 -1.45 43.42
N GLN A 112 -7.89 -0.76 42.80
CA GLN A 112 -8.03 0.69 42.94
C GLN A 112 -8.34 1.11 44.39
N ALA A 113 -9.26 0.42 45.06
CA ALA A 113 -9.60 0.69 46.46
C ALA A 113 -8.55 0.17 47.47
N ALA A 114 -7.68 -0.76 47.05
CA ALA A 114 -6.49 -1.11 47.80
C ALA A 114 -5.45 0.03 47.80
N GLY A 115 -5.36 0.80 46.71
CA GLY A 115 -4.29 1.77 46.46
C GLY A 115 -3.11 1.21 45.65
N VAL A 116 -3.21 -0.04 45.17
CA VAL A 116 -2.14 -0.71 44.41
C VAL A 116 -2.42 -0.77 42.90
N SER A 117 -1.41 -1.18 42.13
CA SER A 117 -1.62 -1.60 40.74
C SER A 117 -2.26 -2.98 40.67
N LEU A 118 -2.99 -3.29 39.61
CA LEU A 118 -3.60 -4.62 39.42
C LEU A 118 -2.57 -5.76 39.44
N ALA A 119 -1.34 -5.52 38.96
CA ALA A 119 -0.28 -6.52 38.97
C ALA A 119 0.21 -6.86 40.39
N ALA A 120 0.27 -5.87 41.29
CA ALA A 120 0.59 -6.10 42.70
C ALA A 120 -0.58 -6.83 43.40
N PHE A 121 -1.82 -6.40 43.16
CA PHE A 121 -3.00 -7.06 43.71
C PHE A 121 -3.07 -8.55 43.34
N LEU A 122 -2.78 -8.89 42.07
CA LEU A 122 -2.72 -10.27 41.57
C LEU A 122 -1.49 -11.07 42.05
N ALA A 123 -0.51 -10.44 42.69
CA ALA A 123 0.61 -11.13 43.34
C ALA A 123 0.27 -11.52 44.79
N SER A 124 -0.37 -10.62 45.55
CA SER A 124 -0.90 -10.89 46.89
C SER A 124 -1.93 -12.03 46.92
N ARG A 125 -2.22 -12.61 48.09
CA ARG A 125 -3.30 -13.62 48.20
C ARG A 125 -4.69 -12.98 48.32
N GLY A 126 -4.79 -11.69 48.64
CA GLY A 126 -6.04 -10.94 48.65
C GLY A 126 -5.94 -9.53 49.23
N LEU A 127 -7.06 -8.81 49.25
CA LEU A 127 -7.15 -7.37 49.56
C LEU A 127 -6.47 -6.92 50.87
N ARG A 128 -6.53 -7.75 51.93
CA ARG A 128 -5.87 -7.44 53.22
C ARG A 128 -4.35 -7.49 53.13
N GLU A 129 -3.81 -8.45 52.38
CA GLU A 129 -2.37 -8.56 52.14
C GLU A 129 -1.91 -7.43 51.21
N ALA A 130 -2.68 -7.09 50.16
CA ALA A 130 -2.36 -5.96 49.29
C ALA A 130 -2.28 -4.61 50.03
N TRP A 131 -3.13 -4.38 51.04
CA TRP A 131 -3.01 -3.22 51.94
C TRP A 131 -1.74 -3.31 52.79
N ALA A 132 -1.50 -4.42 53.49
CA ALA A 132 -0.36 -4.57 54.38
C ALA A 132 1.00 -4.51 53.64
N GLU A 133 1.09 -5.09 52.44
CA GLU A 133 2.25 -5.00 51.56
C GLU A 133 2.51 -3.55 51.11
N GLN A 134 1.46 -2.78 50.80
CA GLN A 134 1.58 -1.37 50.45
C GLN A 134 2.05 -0.50 51.63
N GLU A 135 1.49 -0.73 52.81
CA GLU A 135 1.85 0.00 54.04
C GLU A 135 3.30 -0.31 54.49
N ALA A 136 3.72 -1.57 54.37
CA ALA A 136 5.09 -1.98 54.67
C ALA A 136 6.13 -1.51 53.64
N ALA A 137 5.74 -1.27 52.38
CA ALA A 137 6.67 -0.99 51.27
C ALA A 137 7.14 0.47 51.15
N GLY A 138 6.75 1.38 52.05
CA GLY A 138 7.47 2.65 52.26
C GLY A 138 7.62 3.57 51.03
N GLN A 139 6.56 3.78 50.24
CA GLN A 139 6.50 4.73 49.11
C GLN A 139 7.43 4.48 47.89
N GLU A 140 7.43 3.28 47.29
CA GLU A 140 7.49 3.17 45.82
C GLU A 140 6.53 2.08 45.28
N PRO A 141 5.64 2.38 44.32
CA PRO A 141 4.74 1.40 43.73
C PRO A 141 5.49 0.50 42.71
N VAL A 142 5.53 -0.81 42.98
CA VAL A 142 6.12 -1.92 42.20
C VAL A 142 6.71 -1.48 40.84
N ALA A 143 8.01 -1.17 40.85
CA ALA A 143 8.62 -0.28 39.89
C ALA A 143 8.56 -0.75 38.42
N ARG A 144 7.59 -0.18 37.66
CA ARG A 144 7.59 -0.11 36.18
C ARG A 144 7.84 -1.46 35.48
N ALA A 145 7.19 -2.52 35.93
CA ALA A 145 7.35 -3.88 35.38
C ALA A 145 7.23 -3.94 33.85
N ARG A 146 8.07 -4.75 33.20
CA ARG A 146 8.23 -4.81 31.73
C ARG A 146 8.20 -6.24 31.19
N VAL A 147 7.00 -6.71 30.84
CA VAL A 147 6.77 -8.07 30.33
C VAL A 147 7.37 -8.22 28.92
N PRO A 148 8.20 -9.25 28.66
CA PRO A 148 8.69 -9.56 27.32
C PRO A 148 7.57 -10.09 26.43
N VAL A 149 7.55 -9.69 25.16
CA VAL A 149 6.52 -10.08 24.19
C VAL A 149 7.14 -10.50 22.85
N SER A 150 6.53 -11.48 22.20
CA SER A 150 7.06 -12.05 20.94
C SER A 150 6.67 -11.21 19.72
N ALA A 151 7.60 -10.97 18.79
CA ALA A 151 7.24 -10.41 17.49
C ALA A 151 6.56 -11.48 16.62
N LEU A 152 5.37 -11.20 16.07
CA LEU A 152 4.71 -12.10 15.12
C LEU A 152 5.27 -11.92 13.70
N LEU A 153 5.69 -13.02 13.06
CA LEU A 153 6.00 -13.09 11.63
C LEU A 153 4.82 -13.71 10.88
N ALA A 154 4.34 -13.03 9.84
CA ALA A 154 3.17 -13.44 9.06
C ALA A 154 3.51 -13.74 7.59
N ALA A 155 4.74 -13.46 7.15
CA ALA A 155 5.20 -13.71 5.80
C ALA A 155 5.11 -15.20 5.37
N THR A 156 4.54 -15.44 4.18
CA THR A 156 4.33 -16.78 3.61
C THR A 156 5.47 -17.29 2.72
N THR A 157 6.61 -16.57 2.67
CA THR A 157 7.79 -16.89 1.84
C THR A 157 9.09 -16.64 2.61
N PRO A 158 10.13 -17.52 2.50
CA PRO A 158 11.37 -17.41 3.27
C PRO A 158 12.02 -16.02 3.26
N ILE A 159 12.17 -15.41 2.07
CA ILE A 159 12.80 -14.08 1.91
C ILE A 159 12.05 -12.98 2.69
N HIS A 160 10.73 -13.07 2.80
CA HIS A 160 9.95 -12.11 3.58
C HIS A 160 9.98 -12.44 5.07
N VAL A 161 9.99 -13.73 5.45
CA VAL A 161 10.18 -14.16 6.85
C VAL A 161 11.51 -13.65 7.41
N GLY A 162 12.63 -13.85 6.70
CA GLY A 162 13.94 -13.33 7.11
C GLY A 162 13.98 -11.80 7.20
N ARG A 163 13.26 -11.08 6.34
CA ARG A 163 13.12 -9.61 6.43
C ARG A 163 12.28 -9.15 7.63
N GLU A 164 11.23 -9.88 8.01
CA GLU A 164 10.44 -9.59 9.20
C GLU A 164 11.23 -9.94 10.48
N ALA A 165 11.94 -11.07 10.50
CA ALA A 165 12.86 -11.48 11.55
C ALA A 165 13.99 -10.46 11.79
N ALA A 166 14.70 -10.03 10.74
CA ALA A 166 15.73 -8.99 10.85
C ALA A 166 15.17 -7.66 11.40
N ARG A 167 13.92 -7.30 11.04
CA ARG A 167 13.24 -6.13 11.60
C ARG A 167 12.84 -6.32 13.07
N ALA A 168 12.46 -7.52 13.50
CA ALA A 168 12.20 -7.82 14.90
C ALA A 168 13.48 -7.69 15.75
N ARG A 169 14.57 -8.31 15.29
CA ARG A 169 15.92 -8.18 15.90
C ARG A 169 16.36 -6.71 16.00
N ALA A 170 16.27 -5.95 14.89
CA ALA A 170 16.63 -4.52 14.87
C ALA A 170 15.72 -3.64 15.76
N ARG A 171 14.51 -4.10 16.10
CA ARG A 171 13.62 -3.44 17.07
C ARG A 171 13.84 -3.91 18.51
N GLY A 172 14.84 -4.77 18.76
CA GLY A 172 15.23 -5.25 20.08
C GLY A 172 14.31 -6.31 20.67
N PHE A 173 13.61 -7.10 19.85
CA PHE A 173 12.84 -8.25 20.34
C PHE A 173 13.78 -9.40 20.74
N SER A 174 13.55 -9.99 21.92
CA SER A 174 14.29 -11.16 22.43
C SER A 174 13.67 -12.50 22.05
N CYS A 175 12.44 -12.51 21.50
CA CYS A 175 11.76 -13.71 21.04
C CYS A 175 10.78 -13.36 19.88
N VAL A 176 10.54 -14.31 18.99
CA VAL A 176 9.82 -14.14 17.72
C VAL A 176 8.97 -15.38 17.43
N LYS A 177 7.67 -15.22 17.11
CA LYS A 177 6.69 -16.29 16.82
C LYS A 177 6.36 -16.31 15.31
N LEU A 178 6.53 -17.44 14.64
CA LEU A 178 6.33 -17.63 13.18
C LEU A 178 5.18 -18.61 12.91
N LYS A 179 4.17 -18.20 12.14
CA LYS A 179 3.04 -19.07 11.74
C LYS A 179 3.40 -20.03 10.59
N LEU A 180 3.20 -21.33 10.82
CA LEU A 180 3.42 -22.45 9.89
C LEU A 180 2.07 -23.07 9.47
N GLY A 181 2.07 -24.25 8.83
CA GLY A 181 0.88 -25.04 8.53
C GLY A 181 0.01 -24.56 7.35
N ALA A 182 0.14 -23.29 6.96
CA ALA A 182 -0.65 -22.68 5.88
C ALA A 182 -0.24 -23.17 4.47
N ALA A 183 -0.85 -24.27 4.02
CA ALA A 183 -0.92 -24.76 2.64
C ALA A 183 0.41 -24.65 1.86
N GLY A 184 1.37 -25.53 2.18
CA GLY A 184 2.70 -25.46 1.56
C GLY A 184 3.66 -26.65 1.72
N GLY A 185 3.36 -27.62 2.58
CA GLY A 185 4.21 -28.79 2.81
C GLY A 185 5.47 -28.50 3.64
N LEU A 186 6.03 -29.56 4.23
CA LEU A 186 7.11 -29.46 5.23
C LEU A 186 8.37 -28.75 4.70
N GLU A 187 8.79 -29.00 3.46
CA GLU A 187 9.96 -28.31 2.86
C GLU A 187 9.84 -26.78 2.89
N ARG A 188 8.64 -26.26 2.62
CA ARG A 188 8.39 -24.82 2.59
C ARG A 188 8.47 -24.22 3.99
N ASP A 189 7.96 -24.94 5.00
CA ASP A 189 8.00 -24.47 6.37
C ASP A 189 9.40 -24.59 6.98
N VAL A 190 10.15 -25.68 6.73
CA VAL A 190 11.59 -25.77 7.05
C VAL A 190 12.35 -24.60 6.44
N ALA A 191 12.17 -24.31 5.14
CA ALA A 191 12.84 -23.17 4.49
C ALA A 191 12.44 -21.81 5.09
N ARG A 192 11.23 -21.66 5.62
CA ARG A 192 10.79 -20.44 6.33
C ARG A 192 11.42 -20.34 7.72
N VAL A 193 11.55 -21.44 8.46
CA VAL A 193 12.23 -21.48 9.76
C VAL A 193 13.72 -21.18 9.60
N SER A 194 14.42 -21.78 8.63
CA SER A 194 15.83 -21.49 8.37
C SER A 194 16.07 -20.01 8.08
N ALA A 195 15.25 -19.40 7.21
CA ALA A 195 15.36 -17.97 6.89
C ALA A 195 14.99 -17.04 8.06
N ALA A 196 14.15 -17.50 9.00
CA ALA A 196 13.95 -16.79 10.27
C ALA A 196 15.22 -16.88 11.13
N ARG A 197 15.71 -18.10 11.39
CA ARG A 197 16.85 -18.37 12.28
C ARG A 197 18.12 -17.64 11.84
N GLU A 198 18.44 -17.67 10.55
CA GLU A 198 19.57 -16.97 9.93
C GLU A 198 19.52 -15.46 10.21
N ALA A 199 18.37 -14.83 9.95
CA ALA A 199 18.18 -13.39 10.13
C ALA A 199 18.18 -12.95 11.61
N LEU A 200 17.65 -13.79 12.50
CA LEU A 200 17.69 -13.57 13.95
C LEU A 200 19.10 -13.73 14.52
N GLY A 201 19.90 -14.67 14.01
CA GLY A 201 21.19 -15.06 14.60
C GLY A 201 21.04 -15.65 16.02
N PRO A 202 22.15 -15.90 16.74
CA PRO A 202 22.09 -16.43 18.10
C PRO A 202 21.52 -15.41 19.10
N GLY A 203 20.96 -15.92 20.21
CA GLY A 203 20.52 -15.09 21.35
C GLY A 203 19.14 -14.44 21.20
N VAL A 204 18.34 -14.84 20.21
CA VAL A 204 16.93 -14.43 20.06
C VAL A 204 16.07 -15.68 19.92
N GLY A 205 15.06 -15.87 20.77
CA GLY A 205 14.19 -17.04 20.72
C GLY A 205 13.35 -17.10 19.43
N LEU A 206 13.19 -18.30 18.87
CA LEU A 206 12.37 -18.57 17.69
C LEU A 206 11.31 -19.62 18.04
N ARG A 207 10.03 -19.21 18.01
CA ARG A 207 8.87 -20.03 18.32
C ARG A 207 8.05 -20.27 17.07
N LEU A 208 7.46 -21.46 16.94
CA LEU A 208 6.65 -21.85 15.80
C LEU A 208 5.19 -22.00 16.22
N ASP A 209 4.27 -21.60 15.35
CA ASP A 209 2.83 -21.57 15.57
C ASP A 209 2.17 -22.40 14.47
N VAL A 210 1.80 -23.65 14.81
CA VAL A 210 1.36 -24.65 13.84
C VAL A 210 -0.17 -24.77 13.78
N ASN A 211 -0.89 -24.31 14.82
CA ASN A 211 -2.36 -24.26 14.83
C ASN A 211 -3.01 -25.63 14.51
N GLY A 212 -2.40 -26.71 14.97
CA GLY A 212 -2.85 -28.10 14.78
C GLY A 212 -2.85 -28.61 13.33
N ALA A 213 -2.04 -28.00 12.45
CA ALA A 213 -2.06 -28.28 11.02
C ALA A 213 -1.29 -29.54 10.56
N TRP A 214 -0.66 -30.30 11.46
CA TRP A 214 0.05 -31.54 11.14
C TRP A 214 -0.63 -32.74 11.79
N SER A 215 -0.67 -33.89 11.10
CA SER A 215 -0.93 -35.17 11.76
C SER A 215 0.26 -35.59 12.64
N ALA A 216 0.06 -36.49 13.60
CA ALA A 216 1.14 -36.90 14.52
C ALA A 216 2.42 -37.44 13.81
N PRO A 217 2.35 -38.26 12.75
CA PRO A 217 3.55 -38.69 12.01
C PRO A 217 4.24 -37.55 11.25
N GLU A 218 3.48 -36.62 10.67
CA GLU A 218 4.03 -35.43 10.02
C GLU A 218 4.71 -34.51 11.03
N ALA A 219 4.12 -34.36 12.23
CA ALA A 219 4.68 -33.57 13.31
C ALA A 219 5.99 -34.16 13.84
N GLU A 220 6.09 -35.47 14.04
CA GLU A 220 7.33 -36.14 14.44
C GLU A 220 8.45 -35.89 13.40
N ALA A 221 8.15 -36.13 12.12
CA ALA A 221 9.08 -35.88 11.02
C ALA A 221 9.47 -34.39 10.88
N ALA A 222 8.53 -33.47 11.16
CA ALA A 222 8.80 -32.04 11.17
C ALA A 222 9.72 -31.63 12.34
N LEU A 223 9.41 -32.06 13.56
CA LEU A 223 10.19 -31.73 14.76
C LEU A 223 11.64 -32.23 14.65
N ALA A 224 11.84 -33.46 14.17
CA ALA A 224 13.17 -34.01 13.92
C ALA A 224 13.99 -33.17 12.91
N ARG A 225 13.35 -32.64 11.85
CA ARG A 225 14.00 -31.79 10.84
C ARG A 225 14.19 -30.33 11.25
N LEU A 226 13.40 -29.85 12.21
CA LEU A 226 13.47 -28.48 12.73
C LEU A 226 14.44 -28.36 13.91
N ALA A 227 14.78 -29.45 14.59
CA ALA A 227 15.69 -29.46 15.74
C ALA A 227 17.07 -28.82 15.48
N PRO A 228 17.73 -29.02 14.32
CA PRO A 228 19.02 -28.38 14.01
C PRO A 228 18.93 -26.86 13.82
N LEU A 229 17.73 -26.26 13.81
CA LEU A 229 17.49 -24.85 13.53
C LEU A 229 17.29 -24.00 14.79
N ASP A 230 17.67 -24.47 15.99
CA ASP A 230 17.60 -23.72 17.26
C ASP A 230 16.21 -23.06 17.45
N VAL A 231 15.19 -23.91 17.50
CA VAL A 231 13.79 -23.57 17.76
C VAL A 231 13.52 -23.73 19.26
N GLU A 232 12.97 -22.68 19.88
CA GLU A 232 12.74 -22.60 21.32
C GLU A 232 11.49 -23.37 21.78
N LEU A 233 10.46 -23.42 20.92
CA LEU A 233 9.13 -23.95 21.22
C LEU A 233 8.33 -24.19 19.94
N VAL A 234 7.53 -25.25 19.88
CA VAL A 234 6.49 -25.46 18.86
C VAL A 234 5.11 -25.46 19.51
N GLU A 235 4.26 -24.52 19.11
CA GLU A 235 2.94 -24.27 19.66
C GLU A 235 1.87 -24.98 18.83
N GLN A 236 1.14 -25.90 19.48
CA GLN A 236 0.08 -26.75 18.95
C GLN A 236 0.42 -27.43 17.60
N PRO A 237 1.33 -28.45 17.59
CA PRO A 237 1.67 -29.18 16.36
C PRO A 237 0.49 -30.00 15.77
N VAL A 238 -0.29 -30.67 16.63
CA VAL A 238 -1.41 -31.56 16.27
C VAL A 238 -2.77 -30.97 16.68
N ALA A 239 -3.87 -31.54 16.19
CA ALA A 239 -5.21 -30.98 16.38
C ALA A 239 -5.60 -30.89 17.87
N ALA A 240 -6.39 -29.87 18.22
CA ALA A 240 -6.64 -29.48 19.62
C ALA A 240 -7.24 -30.59 20.51
N GLY A 241 -7.99 -31.53 19.93
CA GLY A 241 -8.59 -32.66 20.64
C GLY A 241 -7.65 -33.86 20.84
N GLU A 242 -6.51 -33.91 20.15
CA GLU A 242 -5.57 -35.04 20.12
C GLU A 242 -4.51 -34.91 21.24
N VAL A 243 -4.96 -34.72 22.48
CA VAL A 243 -4.06 -34.45 23.64
C VAL A 243 -3.11 -35.64 23.89
N GLU A 244 -3.57 -36.85 23.62
CA GLU A 244 -2.77 -38.09 23.69
C GLU A 244 -1.67 -38.12 22.61
N ALA A 245 -1.95 -37.61 21.41
CA ALA A 245 -0.95 -37.49 20.35
C ALA A 245 0.07 -36.40 20.66
N LEU A 246 -0.37 -35.29 21.28
CA LEU A 246 0.53 -34.24 21.76
C LEU A 246 1.46 -34.77 22.86
N ALA A 247 0.95 -35.57 23.81
CA ALA A 247 1.77 -36.25 24.82
C ALA A 247 2.76 -37.27 24.21
N TRP A 248 2.29 -38.06 23.24
CA TRP A 248 3.12 -39.02 22.52
C TRP A 248 4.26 -38.34 21.74
N LEU A 249 3.99 -37.19 21.11
CA LEU A 249 4.99 -36.35 20.45
C LEU A 249 5.98 -35.76 21.45
N ARG A 250 5.49 -35.20 22.57
CA ARG A 250 6.34 -34.59 23.61
C ARG A 250 7.38 -35.56 24.14
N ALA A 251 6.99 -36.82 24.35
CA ALA A 251 7.89 -37.88 24.81
C ALA A 251 9.00 -38.28 23.81
N ARG A 252 8.96 -37.76 22.57
CA ARG A 252 9.90 -38.05 21.46
C ARG A 252 10.57 -36.80 20.88
N SER A 253 9.99 -35.62 21.13
CA SER A 253 10.40 -34.37 20.50
C SER A 253 11.72 -33.85 21.07
N PRO A 254 12.71 -33.54 20.22
CA PRO A 254 13.92 -32.81 20.63
C PRO A 254 13.68 -31.30 20.86
N ILE A 255 12.47 -30.80 20.58
CA ILE A 255 12.04 -29.41 20.78
C ILE A 255 10.90 -29.38 21.79
N ALA A 256 10.91 -28.41 22.72
CA ALA A 256 9.80 -28.23 23.67
C ALA A 256 8.47 -27.99 22.93
N LEU A 257 7.37 -28.55 23.44
CA LEU A 257 6.03 -28.40 22.85
C LEU A 257 5.09 -27.57 23.75
N ALA A 258 4.23 -26.77 23.12
CA ALA A 258 3.18 -26.02 23.82
C ALA A 258 1.77 -26.48 23.45
N ALA A 259 0.89 -26.55 24.46
CA ALA A 259 -0.55 -26.59 24.26
C ALA A 259 -1.10 -25.15 24.17
N ASP A 260 -1.76 -24.81 23.06
CA ASP A 260 -2.37 -23.49 22.83
C ASP A 260 -3.89 -23.65 22.67
N GLU A 261 -4.36 -24.32 21.62
CA GLU A 261 -5.78 -24.66 21.44
C GLU A 261 -6.22 -25.79 22.38
N SER A 262 -5.37 -26.80 22.66
CA SER A 262 -5.69 -27.85 23.66
C SER A 262 -5.83 -27.30 25.09
N ALA A 263 -5.28 -26.10 25.36
CA ALA A 263 -5.39 -25.39 26.64
C ALA A 263 -6.44 -24.26 26.63
N ALA A 264 -7.30 -24.18 25.61
CA ALA A 264 -8.28 -23.10 25.44
C ALA A 264 -9.47 -23.13 26.42
N SER A 265 -9.56 -24.13 27.31
CA SER A 265 -10.52 -24.18 28.41
C SER A 265 -9.89 -24.80 29.65
N ALA A 266 -10.48 -24.56 30.83
CA ALA A 266 -10.00 -25.16 32.08
C ALA A 266 -9.94 -26.70 31.98
N ALA A 267 -11.00 -27.35 31.50
CA ALA A 267 -11.04 -28.81 31.33
C ALA A 267 -10.02 -29.35 30.32
N GLY A 268 -9.77 -28.61 29.22
CA GLY A 268 -8.73 -28.96 28.25
C GLY A 268 -7.33 -28.91 28.87
N LEU A 269 -7.05 -27.84 29.62
CA LEU A 269 -5.78 -27.68 30.34
C LEU A 269 -5.59 -28.74 31.44
N GLU A 270 -6.62 -29.10 32.20
CA GLU A 270 -6.55 -30.20 33.18
C GLU A 270 -6.17 -31.53 32.51
N ARG A 271 -6.73 -31.85 31.32
CA ARG A 271 -6.35 -33.03 30.52
C ARG A 271 -4.91 -32.94 30.01
N VAL A 272 -4.46 -31.77 29.56
CA VAL A 272 -3.06 -31.52 29.17
C VAL A 272 -2.10 -31.76 30.34
N LEU A 273 -2.44 -31.30 31.56
CA LEU A 273 -1.60 -31.49 32.75
C LEU A 273 -1.62 -32.96 33.22
N ALA A 274 -2.79 -33.60 33.25
CA ALA A 274 -2.93 -35.01 33.66
C ALA A 274 -2.15 -35.98 32.76
N LEU A 275 -2.17 -35.74 31.44
CA LEU A 275 -1.39 -36.51 30.46
C LEU A 275 0.06 -36.03 30.32
N ARG A 276 0.45 -34.97 31.06
CA ARG A 276 1.75 -34.26 30.95
C ARG A 276 2.11 -33.93 29.50
N ALA A 277 1.11 -33.48 28.73
CA ALA A 277 1.15 -33.47 27.26
C ALA A 277 2.00 -32.35 26.64
N ALA A 278 2.29 -31.27 27.38
CA ALA A 278 3.08 -30.14 26.91
C ALA A 278 4.14 -29.71 27.95
N ASP A 279 5.24 -29.14 27.47
CA ASP A 279 6.25 -28.47 28.31
C ASP A 279 5.83 -27.05 28.69
N VAL A 280 5.04 -26.41 27.82
CA VAL A 280 4.53 -25.05 27.98
C VAL A 280 3.01 -25.04 27.82
N VAL A 281 2.31 -24.24 28.62
CA VAL A 281 0.86 -24.00 28.44
C VAL A 281 0.60 -22.53 28.10
N VAL A 282 -0.20 -22.28 27.07
CA VAL A 282 -0.55 -20.92 26.61
C VAL A 282 -1.91 -20.52 27.17
N LEU A 283 -1.90 -19.67 28.19
CA LEU A 283 -3.09 -19.28 28.93
C LEU A 283 -3.74 -18.03 28.33
N LYS A 284 -5.06 -18.11 28.11
CA LYS A 284 -5.89 -17.04 27.56
C LYS A 284 -6.96 -16.66 28.61
N PRO A 285 -6.77 -15.61 29.45
CA PRO A 285 -7.66 -15.36 30.58
C PRO A 285 -9.14 -15.18 30.21
N SER A 286 -9.40 -14.60 29.03
CA SER A 286 -10.72 -14.45 28.42
C SER A 286 -11.43 -15.77 28.11
N ALA A 287 -10.69 -16.84 27.79
CA ALA A 287 -11.26 -18.18 27.54
C ALA A 287 -11.29 -19.08 28.81
N LEU A 288 -10.53 -18.72 29.84
CA LEU A 288 -10.40 -19.49 31.09
C LEU A 288 -11.34 -19.04 32.21
N GLY A 289 -12.19 -18.02 31.97
CA GLY A 289 -13.15 -17.53 32.96
C GLY A 289 -12.68 -16.33 33.79
N GLY A 290 -11.46 -15.82 33.58
CA GLY A 290 -10.93 -14.65 34.28
C GLY A 290 -9.46 -14.75 34.72
N LEU A 291 -8.99 -13.69 35.39
CA LEU A 291 -7.65 -13.57 35.96
C LEU A 291 -7.48 -14.51 37.16
N ARG A 292 -8.49 -14.68 38.02
CA ARG A 292 -8.46 -15.62 39.16
C ARG A 292 -8.32 -17.07 38.69
N ALA A 293 -9.11 -17.47 37.70
CA ALA A 293 -9.05 -18.80 37.11
C ALA A 293 -7.70 -19.04 36.40
N ALA A 294 -7.26 -18.11 35.55
CA ALA A 294 -5.97 -18.21 34.88
C ALA A 294 -4.78 -18.22 35.87
N ARG A 295 -4.84 -17.48 37.00
CA ARG A 295 -3.82 -17.52 38.06
C ARG A 295 -3.77 -18.87 38.76
N ARG A 296 -4.93 -19.45 39.15
CA ARG A 296 -5.03 -20.79 39.75
C ARG A 296 -4.43 -21.85 38.81
N LEU A 297 -4.80 -21.81 37.53
CA LEU A 297 -4.32 -22.74 36.51
C LEU A 297 -2.82 -22.56 36.23
N ALA A 298 -2.29 -21.32 36.20
CA ALA A 298 -0.87 -21.03 36.04
C ALA A 298 0.00 -21.53 37.20
N ALA A 299 -0.56 -21.62 38.41
CA ALA A 299 0.11 -22.22 39.57
C ALA A 299 0.11 -23.76 39.48
N ARG A 300 -1.02 -24.37 39.11
CA ARG A 300 -1.12 -25.84 38.90
C ARG A 300 -0.22 -26.33 37.76
N ALA A 301 -0.12 -25.59 36.67
CA ALA A 301 0.79 -25.90 35.57
C ALA A 301 2.27 -25.89 36.01
N ARG A 302 2.70 -24.85 36.75
CA ARG A 302 4.05 -24.80 37.33
C ARG A 302 4.32 -25.96 38.30
N ALA A 303 3.35 -26.32 39.14
CA ALA A 303 3.47 -27.45 40.06
C ALA A 303 3.60 -28.81 39.34
N ALA A 304 3.04 -28.95 38.13
CA ALA A 304 3.23 -30.11 37.25
C ALA A 304 4.56 -30.10 36.46
N GLY A 305 5.36 -29.04 36.58
CA GLY A 305 6.60 -28.83 35.85
C GLY A 305 6.45 -28.18 34.47
N CYS A 306 5.30 -27.56 34.17
CA CYS A 306 5.05 -26.88 32.90
C CYS A 306 5.33 -25.37 33.01
N ASP A 307 6.02 -24.83 32.00
CA ASP A 307 6.20 -23.41 31.76
C ASP A 307 4.85 -22.74 31.39
N VAL A 308 4.73 -21.43 31.62
CA VAL A 308 3.49 -20.67 31.34
C VAL A 308 3.76 -19.48 30.43
N VAL A 309 3.00 -19.39 29.34
CA VAL A 309 2.90 -18.20 28.48
C VAL A 309 1.52 -17.59 28.65
N VAL A 310 1.44 -16.29 28.91
CA VAL A 310 0.17 -15.55 28.89
C VAL A 310 -0.04 -14.90 27.52
N THR A 311 -1.27 -14.93 27.02
CA THR A 311 -1.69 -14.23 25.80
C THR A 311 -3.15 -13.76 25.90
N SER A 312 -3.65 -13.10 24.86
CA SER A 312 -5.06 -12.73 24.69
C SER A 312 -5.62 -13.36 23.42
N LEU A 313 -6.95 -13.49 23.31
CA LEU A 313 -7.65 -13.84 22.07
C LEU A 313 -7.72 -12.62 21.14
N LEU A 314 -6.57 -11.98 20.87
CA LEU A 314 -6.45 -10.66 20.20
C LEU A 314 -7.20 -9.53 20.91
N ASP A 315 -7.57 -9.70 22.18
CA ASP A 315 -8.58 -8.90 22.93
C ASP A 315 -8.29 -7.39 22.98
N GLY A 316 -9.30 -6.59 23.33
CA GLY A 316 -9.19 -5.14 23.47
C GLY A 316 -8.28 -4.69 24.62
N ALA A 317 -8.11 -3.37 24.75
CA ALA A 317 -7.09 -2.82 25.65
C ALA A 317 -7.34 -3.11 27.14
N VAL A 318 -8.61 -3.31 27.55
CA VAL A 318 -8.97 -3.63 28.93
C VAL A 318 -8.56 -5.07 29.25
N ALA A 319 -8.97 -6.02 28.42
CA ALA A 319 -8.59 -7.43 28.58
C ALA A 319 -7.07 -7.67 28.41
N ARG A 320 -6.40 -6.97 27.47
CA ARG A 320 -4.92 -7.04 27.35
C ARG A 320 -4.20 -6.44 28.54
N ALA A 321 -4.66 -5.32 29.10
CA ALA A 321 -4.07 -4.75 30.30
C ALA A 321 -4.21 -5.71 31.50
N GLY A 322 -5.34 -6.41 31.62
CA GLY A 322 -5.54 -7.48 32.61
C GLY A 322 -4.59 -8.67 32.40
N ALA A 323 -4.47 -9.17 31.17
CA ALA A 323 -3.54 -10.25 30.82
C ALA A 323 -2.07 -9.84 31.01
N LEU A 324 -1.72 -8.58 30.76
CA LEU A 324 -0.39 -8.02 31.00
C LEU A 324 -0.08 -7.87 32.50
N ALA A 325 -1.07 -7.48 33.30
CA ALA A 325 -0.95 -7.42 34.76
C ALA A 325 -0.80 -8.82 35.38
N LEU A 326 -1.59 -9.80 34.94
CA LEU A 326 -1.45 -11.21 35.33
C LEU A 326 -0.09 -11.77 34.92
N ALA A 327 0.37 -11.51 33.69
CA ALA A 327 1.70 -11.93 33.26
C ALA A 327 2.78 -11.39 34.20
N ALA A 328 2.70 -10.11 34.59
CA ALA A 328 3.64 -9.48 35.51
C ALA A 328 3.54 -9.92 36.97
N SER A 329 2.42 -10.51 37.41
CA SER A 329 2.22 -10.99 38.79
C SER A 329 2.62 -12.45 39.00
N LEU A 330 2.89 -13.20 37.93
CA LEU A 330 3.26 -14.61 38.00
C LEU A 330 4.77 -14.77 38.31
N PRO A 331 5.17 -15.61 39.29
CA PRO A 331 6.56 -15.77 39.68
C PRO A 331 7.41 -16.55 38.66
N GLY A 332 8.73 -16.31 38.71
CA GLY A 332 9.73 -17.00 37.88
C GLY A 332 10.04 -16.31 36.54
N PRO A 333 11.00 -16.84 35.77
CA PRO A 333 11.37 -16.30 34.47
C PRO A 333 10.26 -16.54 33.42
N LEU A 334 9.54 -15.48 33.05
CA LEU A 334 8.49 -15.55 32.04
C LEU A 334 9.08 -15.71 30.63
N ARG A 335 8.64 -16.74 29.90
CA ARG A 335 8.77 -16.78 28.44
C ARG A 335 8.00 -15.62 27.81
N ALA A 336 8.44 -15.18 26.64
CA ALA A 336 7.85 -14.03 25.96
C ALA A 336 6.35 -14.24 25.68
N CYS A 337 5.52 -13.30 26.12
CA CYS A 337 4.07 -13.39 26.05
C CYS A 337 3.55 -13.16 24.62
N GLY A 338 2.40 -13.76 24.29
CA GLY A 338 1.77 -13.64 22.96
C GLY A 338 1.11 -12.29 22.68
N LEU A 339 1.13 -11.36 23.66
CA LEU A 339 0.37 -10.11 23.70
C LEU A 339 0.74 -9.06 22.61
N ALA A 340 1.79 -9.28 21.82
CA ALA A 340 2.19 -8.37 20.72
C ALA A 340 1.67 -8.82 19.33
N THR A 341 0.47 -9.38 19.28
CA THR A 341 -0.23 -9.86 18.09
C THR A 341 -0.62 -8.74 17.11
N GLY A 342 0.34 -8.34 16.28
CA GLY A 342 0.12 -7.76 14.94
C GLY A 342 -0.48 -6.35 14.85
N GLY A 343 -0.93 -5.76 15.97
CA GLY A 343 -1.60 -4.45 15.96
C GLY A 343 -2.95 -4.47 15.23
N LEU A 344 -3.65 -5.60 15.28
CA LEU A 344 -4.88 -5.84 14.53
C LEU A 344 -6.07 -4.98 14.99
N LEU A 345 -6.15 -4.54 16.24
CA LEU A 345 -7.25 -3.68 16.74
C LEU A 345 -6.98 -2.18 16.59
N ALA A 346 -8.05 -1.39 16.48
CA ALA A 346 -8.02 0.08 16.49
C ALA A 346 -7.42 0.67 17.79
N ALA A 347 -7.52 1.99 17.96
CA ALA A 347 -6.98 2.68 19.14
C ALA A 347 -8.02 2.70 20.28
N ASP A 348 -8.51 1.52 20.63
CA ASP A 348 -9.58 1.33 21.61
C ASP A 348 -9.03 1.58 23.01
N LEU A 349 -9.41 2.73 23.58
CA LEU A 349 -9.02 3.25 24.89
C LEU A 349 -7.52 3.55 25.06
N ALA A 350 -7.23 4.41 26.05
CA ALA A 350 -5.87 4.89 26.33
C ALA A 350 -5.56 4.67 27.82
N PRO A 351 -4.28 4.39 28.18
CA PRO A 351 -3.07 4.55 27.37
C PRO A 351 -2.83 3.44 26.34
N ARG A 352 -2.10 3.77 25.27
CA ARG A 352 -1.53 2.76 24.35
C ARG A 352 -0.35 2.09 25.04
N GLU A 353 -0.32 0.76 25.10
CA GLU A 353 0.80 0.00 25.69
C GLU A 353 2.12 0.37 24.99
N ARG A 354 3.10 0.88 25.75
CA ARG A 354 4.37 1.37 25.17
C ARG A 354 5.35 0.21 24.97
N LEU A 355 5.44 -0.27 23.73
CA LEU A 355 6.42 -1.25 23.30
C LEU A 355 7.82 -0.62 23.19
N GLU A 356 8.73 -1.03 24.06
CA GLU A 356 10.15 -0.65 24.06
C GLU A 356 11.03 -1.90 24.04
N ARG A 357 11.85 -2.09 23.01
CA ARG A 357 12.80 -3.22 22.86
C ARG A 357 12.18 -4.57 23.24
N GLY A 358 11.12 -4.97 22.53
CA GLY A 358 10.44 -6.25 22.75
C GLY A 358 9.71 -6.41 24.08
N ARG A 359 9.53 -5.35 24.87
CA ARG A 359 8.81 -5.39 26.15
C ARG A 359 7.67 -4.38 26.19
N LEU A 360 6.54 -4.76 26.80
CA LEU A 360 5.44 -3.85 27.14
C LEU A 360 5.59 -3.40 28.60
N ALA A 361 5.43 -2.11 28.86
CA ALA A 361 5.36 -1.58 30.21
C ALA A 361 3.96 -1.82 30.81
N VAL A 362 3.91 -2.39 32.02
CA VAL A 362 2.69 -2.50 32.83
C VAL A 362 2.26 -1.10 33.30
N PRO A 363 0.95 -0.77 33.34
CA PRO A 363 0.48 0.48 33.92
C PRO A 363 0.88 0.63 35.39
N ALA A 364 1.65 1.67 35.71
CA ALA A 364 2.06 2.02 37.08
C ALA A 364 1.09 3.01 37.76
N ARG A 365 -0.20 2.92 37.42
CA ARG A 365 -1.31 3.66 38.05
C ARG A 365 -2.21 2.68 38.78
N LEU A 366 -3.13 3.19 39.59
CA LEU A 366 -4.18 2.38 40.19
C LEU A 366 -4.97 1.62 39.11
N GLY A 367 -5.29 0.35 39.39
CA GLY A 367 -6.07 -0.50 38.50
C GLY A 367 -5.40 -0.81 37.15
N LEU A 368 -6.23 -0.98 36.11
CA LEU A 368 -5.81 -1.22 34.72
C LEU A 368 -5.17 0.02 34.05
N GLY A 369 -5.21 1.19 34.70
CA GLY A 369 -4.69 2.46 34.16
C GLY A 369 -5.44 3.02 32.95
N VAL A 370 -6.53 2.38 32.52
CA VAL A 370 -7.36 2.77 31.37
C VAL A 370 -8.30 3.90 31.75
N ALA A 371 -8.25 5.01 31.01
CA ALA A 371 -9.15 6.16 31.23
C ALA A 371 -10.38 6.09 30.32
N LEU A 372 -11.56 6.11 30.91
CA LEU A 372 -12.85 6.19 30.23
C LEU A 372 -13.56 7.51 30.51
N ASP A 373 -14.15 8.08 29.47
CA ASP A 373 -15.03 9.26 29.53
C ASP A 373 -16.28 8.95 28.70
N GLU A 374 -17.41 9.64 28.94
CA GLU A 374 -18.65 9.36 28.20
C GLU A 374 -18.51 9.57 26.69
N ARG A 375 -17.57 10.40 26.22
CA ARG A 375 -17.31 10.55 24.78
C ARG A 375 -16.57 9.33 24.21
N ARG A 376 -15.68 8.66 24.98
CA ARG A 376 -15.07 7.36 24.62
C ARG A 376 -16.12 6.26 24.61
N LEU A 377 -16.95 6.18 25.65
CA LEU A 377 -18.01 5.19 25.76
C LEU A 377 -19.02 5.34 24.61
N ALA A 378 -19.47 6.56 24.31
CA ALA A 378 -20.37 6.83 23.19
C ALA A 378 -19.77 6.43 21.83
N ARG A 379 -18.44 6.57 21.62
CA ARG A 379 -17.76 6.14 20.39
C ARG A 379 -17.61 4.62 20.25
N LEU A 380 -17.79 3.85 21.33
CA LEU A 380 -17.68 2.39 21.31
C LEU A 380 -19.04 1.68 21.17
N ARG A 381 -20.16 2.34 21.49
CA ARG A 381 -21.51 1.75 21.50
C ARG A 381 -21.87 1.07 20.17
N ASP A 382 -22.58 -0.05 20.25
CA ASP A 382 -23.23 -0.67 19.08
C ASP A 382 -24.65 -0.10 18.92
N ASP A 383 -24.96 0.43 17.73
CA ASP A 383 -26.22 1.15 17.42
C ASP A 383 -27.40 0.19 17.16
N GLU A 384 -27.66 -0.75 18.07
CA GLU A 384 -28.81 -1.68 17.94
C GLU A 384 -30.18 -1.01 18.16
N ASP A 385 -30.19 0.18 18.77
CA ASP A 385 -31.38 0.98 19.05
C ASP A 385 -32.19 1.37 17.80
N ALA A 386 -31.56 1.32 16.62
CA ALA A 386 -32.22 1.54 15.33
C ALA A 386 -33.22 0.41 14.95
N ALA A 387 -33.05 -0.80 15.50
CA ALA A 387 -33.95 -1.93 15.27
C ALA A 387 -35.15 -1.90 16.22
N SER A 388 -34.92 -1.78 17.53
CA SER A 388 -35.98 -1.81 18.56
C SER A 388 -37.02 -0.69 18.42
N ARG A 389 -36.65 0.45 17.83
CA ARG A 389 -37.57 1.57 17.53
C ARG A 389 -38.55 1.29 16.37
N ARG A 390 -38.47 0.13 15.71
CA ARG A 390 -39.44 -0.30 14.68
C ARG A 390 -40.25 -1.50 15.15
N GLY A 391 -41.14 -1.26 16.12
CA GLY A 391 -42.02 -2.26 16.70
C GLY A 391 -43.03 -2.87 15.72
N ARG A 392 -42.60 -3.89 14.97
CA ARG A 392 -43.45 -4.93 14.39
C ARG A 392 -42.62 -6.17 14.08
N PRO A 393 -42.95 -7.36 14.62
CA PRO A 393 -42.31 -8.59 14.15
C PRO A 393 -42.66 -8.81 12.67
N PRO A 394 -41.72 -9.31 11.84
CA PRO A 394 -42.07 -9.76 10.51
C PRO A 394 -43.07 -10.91 10.63
N ARG A 395 -44.19 -10.85 9.90
CA ARG A 395 -45.14 -11.96 9.85
C ARG A 395 -44.42 -13.21 9.33
N PRO A 396 -44.57 -14.38 9.98
CA PRO A 396 -44.10 -15.63 9.37
C PRO A 396 -44.86 -15.85 8.06
N PRO A 397 -44.21 -16.38 7.01
CA PRO A 397 -44.91 -16.77 5.79
C PRO A 397 -45.93 -17.87 6.12
N ARG A 398 -47.13 -17.77 5.55
CA ARG A 398 -48.18 -18.79 5.73
C ARG A 398 -47.72 -20.11 5.10
N LEU A 399 -47.59 -21.16 5.91
CA LEU A 399 -47.55 -22.54 5.45
C LEU A 399 -48.90 -23.20 5.73
N ALA A 400 -49.50 -23.75 4.67
CA ALA A 400 -50.47 -24.82 4.71
C ALA A 400 -49.81 -25.97 3.93
N SER A 401 -49.24 -26.98 4.61
CA SER A 401 -49.89 -28.25 5.00
C SER A 401 -50.17 -29.14 3.77
N SER A 402 -49.71 -30.38 3.66
CA SER A 402 -49.54 -31.49 4.65
C SER A 402 -48.15 -31.62 5.32
N GLN A 403 -48.02 -31.92 6.62
CA GLN A 403 -48.09 -33.24 7.31
C GLN A 403 -47.00 -34.23 6.84
N ALA A 404 -45.88 -34.37 7.57
CA ALA A 404 -45.60 -35.36 8.64
C ALA A 404 -44.87 -36.63 8.09
N LEU A 405 -43.99 -37.37 8.78
CA LEU A 405 -43.76 -37.61 10.23
C LEU A 405 -42.25 -37.60 10.66
N VAL A 406 -42.00 -37.96 11.92
CA VAL A 406 -40.69 -38.05 12.65
C VAL A 406 -39.86 -39.30 12.25
N PRO A 407 -38.50 -39.29 12.31
CA PRO A 407 -37.66 -40.40 11.83
C PRO A 407 -37.04 -41.32 12.92
N ALA A 408 -36.88 -42.63 12.61
CA ALA A 408 -35.90 -43.60 13.15
C ALA A 408 -36.24 -45.05 12.68
N PRO A 409 -35.33 -46.06 12.71
CA PRO A 409 -33.88 -46.04 12.46
C PRO A 409 -33.34 -47.25 11.62
N ALA A 410 -32.00 -47.31 11.46
CA ALA A 410 -31.15 -48.53 11.49
C ALA A 410 -30.83 -49.40 10.23
N ARG A 411 -29.50 -49.59 10.05
CA ARG A 411 -28.74 -50.83 9.71
C ARG A 411 -28.82 -51.45 8.30
N ALA A 412 -27.85 -52.32 8.00
CA ALA A 412 -27.46 -52.77 6.65
C ALA A 412 -27.27 -54.29 6.54
N ARG A 413 -27.31 -54.85 5.30
CA ARG A 413 -26.40 -55.91 4.76
C ARG A 413 -26.77 -56.35 3.32
N ALA A 414 -25.74 -56.76 2.54
CA ALA A 414 -25.61 -57.78 1.44
C ALA A 414 -26.83 -58.12 0.50
N ALA A 415 -26.73 -58.53 -0.78
CA ALA A 415 -25.63 -58.95 -1.72
C ALA A 415 -26.12 -58.76 -3.21
N ALA A 416 -25.61 -59.32 -4.34
CA ALA A 416 -24.46 -60.19 -4.69
C ALA A 416 -24.03 -60.07 -6.21
N VAL A 417 -22.82 -60.60 -6.47
CA VAL A 417 -22.14 -61.17 -7.68
C VAL A 417 -23.09 -62.02 -8.60
N PRO A 418 -22.90 -62.25 -9.94
CA PRO A 418 -21.64 -62.74 -10.57
C PRO A 418 -21.36 -62.29 -12.08
N PRO A 419 -20.47 -62.90 -12.92
CA PRO A 419 -19.32 -62.16 -13.50
C PRO A 419 -18.99 -62.37 -15.01
N GLY A 420 -17.95 -61.70 -15.58
CA GLY A 420 -17.66 -61.72 -17.04
C GLY A 420 -16.25 -61.38 -17.59
N ARG A 421 -15.17 -61.98 -17.06
CA ARG A 421 -13.83 -62.29 -17.68
C ARG A 421 -13.17 -61.40 -18.79
N ARG A 422 -11.86 -61.09 -18.55
CA ARG A 422 -10.70 -61.02 -19.51
C ARG A 422 -10.65 -59.84 -20.53
N ALA A 423 -9.48 -59.40 -21.05
CA ALA A 423 -8.06 -59.58 -20.69
C ALA A 423 -7.20 -58.42 -21.30
N ALA A 424 -5.90 -58.34 -20.96
CA ALA A 424 -5.00 -57.25 -21.37
C ALA A 424 -4.15 -57.54 -22.64
N ARG A 425 -3.67 -56.48 -23.31
CA ARG A 425 -2.38 -56.43 -24.03
C ARG A 425 -1.95 -55.00 -24.36
N ALA A 426 -0.70 -54.81 -24.78
CA ALA A 426 -0.08 -53.51 -25.08
C ALA A 426 0.55 -53.50 -26.49
N ALA A 427 0.64 -52.32 -27.12
CA ALA A 427 1.48 -52.07 -28.30
C ALA A 427 1.78 -50.56 -28.51
N ARG A 428 2.95 -50.31 -29.12
CA ARG A 428 3.38 -49.12 -29.89
C ARG A 428 3.85 -49.68 -31.26
N PRO A 429 4.32 -48.87 -32.24
CA PRO A 429 3.93 -47.52 -32.69
C PRO A 429 3.55 -47.52 -34.20
N THR A 430 3.22 -46.35 -34.76
CA THR A 430 3.46 -46.03 -36.19
C THR A 430 3.82 -44.55 -36.38
N SER A 431 4.54 -44.25 -37.46
CA SER A 431 4.77 -42.89 -38.00
C SER A 431 3.66 -42.54 -39.04
N ASP A 432 3.62 -41.42 -39.77
CA ASP A 432 4.64 -40.41 -40.07
C ASP A 432 3.99 -39.05 -40.49
N ALA A 433 4.80 -38.14 -41.06
CA ALA A 433 4.48 -36.91 -41.80
C ALA A 433 4.27 -35.60 -41.00
N GLY A 434 5.20 -34.67 -41.22
CA GLY A 434 4.97 -33.21 -41.14
C GLY A 434 4.84 -32.61 -42.56
N PRO A 435 5.10 -31.30 -42.79
CA PRO A 435 5.51 -30.26 -41.84
C PRO A 435 4.38 -29.22 -41.55
N ALA A 436 4.63 -28.31 -40.63
CA ALA A 436 3.65 -27.32 -40.18
C ALA A 436 3.48 -26.14 -41.15
N SER A 437 2.24 -25.68 -41.35
CA SER A 437 1.92 -24.34 -41.87
C SER A 437 1.40 -23.43 -40.75
N ALA A 438 1.84 -22.17 -40.74
CA ALA A 438 1.61 -21.27 -39.61
C ALA A 438 0.19 -20.66 -39.62
N ARG A 439 -0.69 -21.17 -38.76
CA ARG A 439 -1.91 -20.43 -38.36
C ARG A 439 -1.67 -19.70 -37.05
N ALA A 440 -1.83 -18.38 -37.08
CA ALA A 440 -1.67 -17.52 -35.91
C ALA A 440 -2.56 -17.98 -34.75
N ALA A 441 -1.94 -18.34 -33.62
CA ALA A 441 -2.65 -18.73 -32.42
C ALA A 441 -3.45 -17.53 -31.90
N ARG A 442 -4.77 -17.53 -32.13
CA ARG A 442 -5.70 -16.66 -31.40
C ARG A 442 -5.53 -16.98 -29.93
N ALA A 443 -5.00 -16.04 -29.16
CA ALA A 443 -4.94 -16.18 -27.71
C ALA A 443 -6.35 -16.46 -27.19
N ARG A 444 -6.55 -17.64 -26.59
CA ARG A 444 -7.76 -17.91 -25.84
C ARG A 444 -7.83 -16.87 -24.72
N PRO A 445 -8.99 -16.25 -24.45
CA PRO A 445 -9.10 -15.33 -23.32
C PRO A 445 -8.73 -16.10 -22.05
N GLU A 446 -7.82 -15.52 -21.26
CA GLU A 446 -7.56 -16.00 -19.92
C GLU A 446 -8.86 -15.96 -19.11
N SER A 447 -8.98 -16.86 -18.11
CA SER A 447 -10.15 -17.03 -17.24
C SER A 447 -10.86 -15.70 -16.96
N ALA A 448 -12.13 -15.60 -17.35
CA ALA A 448 -12.92 -14.39 -17.22
C ALA A 448 -12.95 -13.94 -15.75
N ALA A 449 -12.22 -12.87 -15.43
CA ALA A 449 -12.04 -12.40 -14.07
C ALA A 449 -13.40 -12.09 -13.44
N ALA A 450 -13.72 -12.75 -12.32
CA ALA A 450 -15.01 -12.64 -11.67
C ALA A 450 -15.40 -11.16 -11.45
N ALA A 451 -16.64 -10.82 -11.80
CA ALA A 451 -17.12 -9.45 -11.79
C ALA A 451 -17.07 -8.88 -10.36
N GLY A 452 -16.35 -7.77 -10.18
CA GLY A 452 -16.13 -7.15 -8.88
C GLY A 452 -17.27 -6.21 -8.47
N PRO A 453 -17.34 -5.79 -7.19
CA PRO A 453 -18.30 -4.78 -6.76
C PRO A 453 -17.94 -3.40 -7.32
N TRP A 454 -18.93 -2.50 -7.39
CA TRP A 454 -18.69 -1.07 -7.61
C TRP A 454 -17.82 -0.48 -6.48
N TRP A 455 -16.62 0.02 -6.81
CA TRP A 455 -15.57 0.33 -5.82
C TRP A 455 -15.96 1.43 -4.83
N LEU A 456 -16.65 2.49 -5.29
CA LEU A 456 -17.13 3.54 -4.40
C LEU A 456 -18.26 3.03 -3.50
N GLY A 457 -19.13 2.15 -4.00
CA GLY A 457 -20.17 1.50 -3.18
C GLY A 457 -19.57 0.60 -2.10
N ALA A 458 -18.59 -0.23 -2.45
CA ALA A 458 -17.86 -1.07 -1.50
C ALA A 458 -17.12 -0.23 -0.44
N ARG A 459 -16.48 0.88 -0.84
CA ARG A 459 -15.83 1.82 0.08
C ARG A 459 -16.83 2.55 0.99
N ALA A 460 -17.99 2.94 0.46
CA ALA A 460 -19.06 3.55 1.25
C ALA A 460 -19.72 2.56 2.22
N ALA A 461 -19.80 1.27 1.89
CA ALA A 461 -20.25 0.24 2.81
C ALA A 461 -19.21 -0.01 3.93
N ALA A 462 -17.91 -0.06 3.59
CA ALA A 462 -16.83 -0.34 4.55
C ALA A 462 -16.52 0.84 5.48
N THR A 463 -16.57 2.08 4.98
CA THR A 463 -16.22 3.29 5.74
C THR A 463 -17.14 4.46 5.35
N PRO A 464 -18.45 4.42 5.67
CA PRO A 464 -19.44 5.39 5.18
C PRO A 464 -19.11 6.84 5.56
N GLU A 465 -18.88 7.08 6.86
CA GLU A 465 -18.66 8.41 7.43
C GLU A 465 -17.22 8.93 7.29
N ALA A 466 -16.31 8.14 6.70
CA ALA A 466 -14.94 8.59 6.45
C ALA A 466 -14.95 9.64 5.32
N PRO A 467 -14.15 10.72 5.42
CA PRO A 467 -14.12 11.78 4.41
C PRO A 467 -13.58 11.24 3.08
N ALA A 468 -14.29 11.51 1.99
CA ALA A 468 -13.97 11.05 0.64
C ALA A 468 -13.48 12.18 -0.26
N LEU A 469 -14.14 13.34 -0.19
CA LEU A 469 -13.85 14.50 -1.04
C LEU A 469 -13.98 15.79 -0.22
N ARG A 470 -12.92 16.60 -0.17
CA ARG A 470 -12.97 17.99 0.29
C ARG A 470 -12.79 18.92 -0.89
N PHE A 471 -13.66 19.93 -1.02
CA PHE A 471 -13.64 20.93 -2.09
C PHE A 471 -14.31 22.21 -1.60
N ALA A 472 -13.69 23.38 -1.83
CA ALA A 472 -14.22 24.70 -1.43
C ALA A 472 -14.74 24.73 0.03
N GLY A 473 -13.91 24.30 0.98
CA GLY A 473 -14.24 24.22 2.41
C GLY A 473 -15.14 23.04 2.80
N ARG A 474 -16.10 22.66 1.95
CA ARG A 474 -17.03 21.53 2.17
C ARG A 474 -16.31 20.19 2.11
N THR A 475 -16.77 19.24 2.90
CA THR A 475 -16.34 17.84 2.86
C THR A 475 -17.56 16.96 2.60
N LEU A 476 -17.39 15.88 1.82
CA LEU A 476 -18.34 14.79 1.64
C LEU A 476 -17.76 13.51 2.20
N SER A 477 -18.57 12.71 2.91
CA SER A 477 -18.24 11.34 3.30
C SER A 477 -18.26 10.38 2.10
N PHE A 478 -17.75 9.15 2.25
CA PHE A 478 -17.87 8.14 1.20
C PHE A 478 -19.33 7.75 0.94
N ALA A 479 -20.19 7.75 1.96
CA ALA A 479 -21.63 7.54 1.80
C ALA A 479 -22.29 8.68 0.99
N GLU A 480 -21.98 9.94 1.30
CA GLU A 480 -22.49 11.10 0.54
C GLU A 480 -22.00 11.10 -0.91
N LEU A 481 -20.70 10.82 -1.12
CA LEU A 481 -20.11 10.75 -2.46
C LEU A 481 -20.68 9.58 -3.26
N ALA A 482 -20.93 8.41 -2.65
CA ALA A 482 -21.60 7.28 -3.28
C ALA A 482 -23.05 7.63 -3.66
N ALA A 483 -23.81 8.23 -2.75
CA ALA A 483 -25.17 8.67 -3.05
C ALA A 483 -25.21 9.71 -4.20
N LEU A 484 -24.24 10.64 -4.24
CA LEU A 484 -24.08 11.59 -5.33
C LEU A 484 -23.70 10.91 -6.65
N ALA A 485 -22.76 9.95 -6.62
CA ALA A 485 -22.31 9.21 -7.79
C ALA A 485 -23.39 8.27 -8.34
N GLU A 486 -24.23 7.66 -7.51
CA GLU A 486 -25.37 6.87 -8.00
C GLU A 486 -26.44 7.77 -8.63
N ARG A 487 -26.77 8.92 -8.02
CA ARG A 487 -27.65 9.92 -8.65
C ARG A 487 -27.06 10.45 -9.96
N ALA A 488 -25.74 10.60 -10.07
CA ALA A 488 -25.05 10.92 -11.31
C ALA A 488 -25.13 9.79 -12.35
N ALA A 489 -25.05 8.52 -11.96
CA ALA A 489 -25.25 7.38 -12.85
C ALA A 489 -26.69 7.33 -13.41
N ARG A 490 -27.69 7.60 -12.56
CA ARG A 490 -29.10 7.76 -12.98
C ARG A 490 -29.30 9.00 -13.87
N GLY A 491 -28.62 10.11 -13.57
CA GLY A 491 -28.60 11.32 -14.39
C GLY A 491 -28.02 11.11 -15.79
N LEU A 492 -26.95 10.31 -15.91
CA LEU A 492 -26.37 9.89 -17.19
C LEU A 492 -27.32 8.97 -17.99
N ARG A 493 -27.98 8.01 -17.33
CA ARG A 493 -29.06 7.21 -17.94
C ARG A 493 -30.18 8.10 -18.49
N ALA A 494 -30.67 9.05 -17.69
CA ALA A 494 -31.71 10.02 -18.08
C ALA A 494 -31.22 11.12 -19.06
N ALA A 495 -29.94 11.11 -19.44
CA ALA A 495 -29.41 11.88 -20.57
C ALA A 495 -29.32 11.04 -21.87
N GLY A 496 -29.45 9.71 -21.77
CA GLY A 496 -29.36 8.76 -22.88
C GLY A 496 -28.08 7.91 -22.92
N ALA A 497 -27.25 7.92 -21.86
CA ALA A 497 -26.04 7.08 -21.84
C ALA A 497 -26.38 5.60 -21.60
N ALA A 498 -26.49 4.84 -22.69
CA ALA A 498 -26.65 3.39 -22.69
C ALA A 498 -25.45 2.65 -22.04
N ARG A 499 -25.56 1.34 -21.82
CA ARG A 499 -24.40 0.52 -21.40
C ARG A 499 -23.38 0.47 -22.55
N GLY A 500 -22.11 0.64 -22.24
CA GLY A 500 -21.02 0.78 -23.22
C GLY A 500 -20.88 2.18 -23.84
N ALA A 501 -21.82 3.10 -23.58
CA ALA A 501 -21.77 4.44 -24.15
C ALA A 501 -20.53 5.23 -23.69
N ARG A 502 -20.04 6.09 -24.57
CA ARG A 502 -18.81 6.85 -24.41
C ARG A 502 -19.14 8.29 -24.01
N VAL A 503 -18.89 8.61 -22.74
CA VAL A 503 -19.29 9.86 -22.10
C VAL A 503 -18.07 10.78 -21.97
N ALA A 504 -18.05 11.86 -22.76
CA ALA A 504 -17.01 12.87 -22.67
C ALA A 504 -17.29 13.89 -21.57
N LEU A 505 -16.25 14.25 -20.82
CA LEU A 505 -16.31 15.25 -19.75
C LEU A 505 -15.45 16.46 -20.11
N LEU A 506 -16.07 17.56 -20.52
CA LEU A 506 -15.43 18.86 -20.77
C LEU A 506 -15.75 19.81 -19.60
N LEU A 507 -15.12 19.51 -18.47
CA LEU A 507 -15.35 20.13 -17.15
C LEU A 507 -14.00 20.49 -16.51
N GLU A 508 -13.99 21.53 -15.66
CA GLU A 508 -12.89 21.78 -14.72
C GLU A 508 -12.92 20.75 -13.56
N ASN A 509 -11.91 20.74 -12.69
CA ASN A 509 -11.94 19.89 -11.50
C ASN A 509 -13.05 20.37 -10.53
N GLY A 510 -13.98 19.49 -10.17
CA GLY A 510 -14.98 19.81 -9.15
C GLY A 510 -15.85 18.61 -8.76
N PRO A 511 -16.77 18.77 -7.79
CA PRO A 511 -17.60 17.67 -7.29
C PRO A 511 -18.39 16.93 -8.37
N LEU A 512 -18.89 17.64 -9.39
CA LEU A 512 -19.58 17.01 -10.54
C LEU A 512 -18.63 16.11 -11.35
N PHE A 513 -17.38 16.52 -11.59
CA PHE A 513 -16.39 15.67 -12.28
C PHE A 513 -16.17 14.38 -11.47
N VAL A 514 -15.91 14.50 -10.16
CA VAL A 514 -15.64 13.35 -9.29
C VAL A 514 -16.86 12.42 -9.21
N ALA A 515 -18.06 12.97 -9.07
CA ALA A 515 -19.30 12.21 -9.08
C ALA A 515 -19.49 11.44 -10.41
N LEU A 516 -19.31 12.10 -11.56
CA LEU A 516 -19.43 11.48 -12.89
C LEU A 516 -18.34 10.43 -13.14
N ALA A 517 -17.14 10.63 -12.60
CA ALA A 517 -16.07 9.65 -12.67
C ALA A 517 -16.48 8.34 -11.95
N HIS A 518 -16.88 8.41 -10.68
CA HIS A 518 -17.32 7.20 -9.95
C HIS A 518 -18.66 6.63 -10.44
N ALA A 519 -19.52 7.48 -11.00
CA ALA A 519 -20.76 7.07 -11.67
C ALA A 519 -20.52 6.21 -12.91
N ALA A 520 -19.39 6.40 -13.62
CA ALA A 520 -19.13 5.72 -14.87
C ALA A 520 -19.13 4.19 -14.73
N GLN A 521 -18.52 3.70 -13.65
CA GLN A 521 -18.50 2.29 -13.30
C GLN A 521 -19.93 1.77 -13.00
N ARG A 522 -20.70 2.50 -12.18
CA ARG A 522 -22.09 2.18 -11.80
C ARG A 522 -23.07 2.24 -12.99
N ALA A 523 -22.84 3.12 -13.96
CA ALA A 523 -23.61 3.23 -15.19
C ALA A 523 -23.12 2.26 -16.29
N GLY A 524 -21.91 1.71 -16.19
CA GLY A 524 -21.30 0.91 -17.25
C GLY A 524 -21.05 1.73 -18.51
N VAL A 525 -20.43 2.91 -18.36
CA VAL A 525 -20.08 3.83 -19.45
C VAL A 525 -18.59 4.11 -19.46
N VAL A 526 -18.03 4.43 -20.62
CA VAL A 526 -16.60 4.69 -20.80
C VAL A 526 -16.34 6.20 -20.72
N LEU A 527 -15.44 6.63 -19.84
CA LEU A 527 -15.10 8.05 -19.68
C LEU A 527 -14.17 8.54 -20.81
N VAL A 528 -14.45 9.71 -21.38
CA VAL A 528 -13.55 10.39 -22.33
C VAL A 528 -13.27 11.80 -21.80
N PRO A 529 -12.40 11.97 -20.79
CA PRO A 529 -12.21 13.27 -20.17
C PRO A 529 -11.38 14.20 -21.08
N LEU A 530 -11.86 15.42 -21.31
CA LEU A 530 -11.32 16.37 -22.27
C LEU A 530 -10.78 17.62 -21.57
N GLY A 531 -9.72 18.22 -22.14
CA GLY A 531 -9.14 19.44 -21.63
C GLY A 531 -10.01 20.69 -21.91
N PRO A 532 -10.45 21.46 -20.90
CA PRO A 532 -11.23 22.68 -21.11
C PRO A 532 -10.44 23.81 -21.80
N ARG A 533 -9.12 23.66 -21.94
CA ARG A 533 -8.23 24.53 -22.74
C ARG A 533 -8.11 24.15 -24.22
N LEU A 534 -8.69 23.05 -24.68
CA LEU A 534 -8.64 22.63 -26.09
C LEU A 534 -9.47 23.58 -26.98
N THR A 535 -9.00 23.78 -28.22
CA THR A 535 -9.74 24.50 -29.26
C THR A 535 -10.91 23.68 -29.80
N ALA A 536 -11.85 24.30 -30.52
CA ALA A 536 -12.99 23.59 -31.08
C ALA A 536 -12.59 22.46 -32.08
N PRO A 537 -11.60 22.64 -32.99
CA PRO A 537 -11.16 21.55 -33.88
C PRO A 537 -10.43 20.41 -33.15
N GLU A 538 -9.67 20.70 -32.09
CA GLU A 538 -9.03 19.66 -31.26
C GLU A 538 -10.07 18.83 -30.49
N LEU A 539 -11.10 19.49 -29.96
CA LEU A 539 -12.26 18.83 -29.36
C LEU A 539 -13.01 18.01 -30.41
N ALA A 540 -13.27 18.55 -31.60
CA ALA A 540 -13.97 17.87 -32.68
C ALA A 540 -13.25 16.59 -33.12
N PHE A 541 -11.91 16.66 -33.25
CA PHE A 541 -11.07 15.51 -33.52
C PHE A 541 -11.20 14.44 -32.42
N GLN A 542 -11.08 14.81 -31.15
CA GLN A 542 -11.16 13.84 -30.04
C GLN A 542 -12.57 13.23 -29.87
N LEU A 543 -13.63 14.01 -30.09
CA LEU A 543 -15.04 13.55 -30.06
C LEU A 543 -15.39 12.63 -31.24
N ALA A 544 -14.75 12.83 -32.40
CA ALA A 544 -14.88 11.97 -33.58
C ALA A 544 -14.11 10.67 -33.40
N GLU A 545 -12.81 10.75 -33.10
CA GLU A 545 -11.91 9.60 -32.92
C GLU A 545 -12.40 8.67 -31.81
N ALA A 546 -12.68 9.20 -30.61
CA ALA A 546 -13.22 8.41 -29.50
C ALA A 546 -14.72 8.09 -29.65
N ARG A 547 -15.36 8.39 -30.79
CA ARG A 547 -16.75 8.02 -31.11
C ARG A 547 -17.74 8.31 -29.96
N VAL A 548 -17.63 9.51 -29.39
CA VAL A 548 -18.39 9.94 -28.20
C VAL A 548 -19.89 10.00 -28.47
N ASP A 549 -20.70 9.50 -27.55
CA ASP A 549 -22.17 9.50 -27.64
C ASP A 549 -22.77 10.71 -26.90
N LEU A 550 -22.24 11.00 -25.70
CA LEU A 550 -22.71 12.05 -24.81
C LEU A 550 -21.54 12.95 -24.38
N LEU A 551 -21.66 14.26 -24.61
CA LEU A 551 -20.72 15.28 -24.15
C LEU A 551 -21.34 16.08 -23.00
N VAL A 552 -20.81 15.90 -21.79
CA VAL A 552 -21.09 16.75 -20.63
C VAL A 552 -20.13 17.93 -20.64
N HIS A 553 -20.64 19.16 -20.62
CA HIS A 553 -19.81 20.38 -20.74
C HIS A 553 -20.15 21.45 -19.69
N GLY A 554 -19.16 22.25 -19.30
CA GLY A 554 -19.38 23.45 -18.48
C GLY A 554 -20.14 24.56 -19.22
N GLY A 555 -20.61 25.56 -18.47
CA GLY A 555 -21.32 26.73 -19.00
C GLY A 555 -20.47 27.73 -19.80
N GLY A 556 -21.04 28.89 -20.11
CA GLY A 556 -20.34 30.02 -20.73
C GLY A 556 -19.57 29.68 -22.02
N GLY A 557 -18.32 30.14 -22.11
CA GLY A 557 -17.46 29.95 -23.28
C GLY A 557 -17.05 28.49 -23.58
N LEU A 558 -17.24 27.56 -22.63
CA LEU A 558 -17.08 26.13 -22.86
C LEU A 558 -18.28 25.58 -23.65
N ALA A 559 -19.50 25.97 -23.31
CA ALA A 559 -20.72 25.51 -23.99
C ALA A 559 -20.77 25.87 -25.49
N ARG A 560 -20.20 27.02 -25.88
CA ARG A 560 -20.07 27.40 -27.31
C ARG A 560 -19.09 26.49 -28.05
N ARG A 561 -17.89 26.27 -27.47
CA ARG A 561 -16.87 25.37 -28.04
C ARG A 561 -17.35 23.92 -28.10
N ALA A 562 -18.02 23.43 -27.06
CA ALA A 562 -18.62 22.09 -27.00
C ALA A 562 -19.61 21.85 -28.13
N ARG A 563 -20.57 22.78 -28.34
CA ARG A 563 -21.58 22.66 -29.40
C ARG A 563 -21.00 22.77 -30.82
N ALA A 564 -20.00 23.62 -31.04
CA ALA A 564 -19.29 23.69 -32.31
C ALA A 564 -18.53 22.37 -32.59
N ALA A 565 -17.74 21.92 -31.61
CA ALA A 565 -16.96 20.69 -31.71
C ALA A 565 -17.83 19.44 -31.89
N ALA A 566 -19.01 19.36 -31.26
CA ALA A 566 -19.94 18.25 -31.42
C ALA A 566 -20.55 18.16 -32.83
N ARG A 567 -20.89 19.31 -33.45
CA ARG A 567 -21.35 19.37 -34.85
C ARG A 567 -20.24 18.95 -35.81
N GLU A 568 -19.05 19.52 -35.64
CA GLU A 568 -17.87 19.22 -36.45
C GLU A 568 -17.45 17.75 -36.30
N ALA A 569 -17.50 17.18 -35.09
CA ALA A 569 -17.19 15.78 -34.81
C ALA A 569 -18.14 14.80 -35.50
N HIS A 570 -19.44 15.12 -35.59
CA HIS A 570 -20.42 14.32 -36.31
C HIS A 570 -20.13 14.32 -37.82
N ALA A 571 -19.85 15.50 -38.40
CA ALA A 571 -19.44 15.64 -39.81
C ALA A 571 -18.09 14.95 -40.14
N ARG A 572 -17.20 14.77 -39.15
CA ARG A 572 -15.91 14.08 -39.30
C ARG A 572 -15.97 12.55 -39.20
N ARG A 573 -17.13 11.93 -38.94
CA ARG A 573 -17.25 10.46 -38.82
C ARG A 573 -17.40 9.80 -40.19
N VAL A 574 -16.67 8.69 -40.38
CA VAL A 574 -16.76 7.83 -41.57
C VAL A 574 -16.94 6.38 -41.11
N PRO A 575 -18.06 5.72 -41.44
CA PRO A 575 -19.29 6.30 -42.01
C PRO A 575 -19.89 7.37 -41.07
N PRO A 576 -20.69 8.31 -41.59
CA PRO A 576 -21.39 9.29 -40.76
C PRO A 576 -22.31 8.58 -39.76
N ALA A 577 -22.32 9.05 -38.51
CA ALA A 577 -23.12 8.43 -37.46
C ALA A 577 -24.61 8.77 -37.62
N LYS A 578 -25.50 7.83 -37.33
CA LYS A 578 -26.96 8.04 -37.39
C LYS A 578 -27.47 9.10 -36.39
N GLU A 579 -26.73 9.36 -35.32
CA GLU A 579 -27.02 10.44 -34.34
C GLU A 579 -25.84 11.40 -34.20
N ALA A 580 -26.15 12.65 -33.83
CA ALA A 580 -25.17 13.67 -33.45
C ALA A 580 -24.72 13.51 -31.99
N VAL A 581 -23.51 13.97 -31.66
CA VAL A 581 -22.97 13.89 -30.29
C VAL A 581 -23.84 14.70 -29.34
N ARG A 582 -24.51 14.01 -28.42
CA ARG A 582 -25.54 14.60 -27.55
C ARG A 582 -24.88 15.52 -26.54
N CYS A 583 -25.19 16.82 -26.58
CA CYS A 583 -24.61 17.81 -25.67
C CYS A 583 -25.52 18.03 -24.45
N VAL A 584 -24.97 17.92 -23.24
CA VAL A 584 -25.67 18.24 -21.99
C VAL A 584 -24.78 19.15 -21.16
N SER A 585 -25.32 20.27 -20.68
CA SER A 585 -24.58 21.18 -19.80
C SER A 585 -24.54 20.65 -18.36
N ALA A 586 -23.50 21.01 -17.61
CA ALA A 586 -23.31 20.65 -16.21
C ALA A 586 -24.57 20.91 -15.38
N GLU A 587 -25.13 22.12 -15.51
CA GLU A 587 -26.28 22.58 -14.73
C GLU A 587 -27.55 21.79 -15.11
N ALA A 588 -27.68 21.38 -16.37
CA ALA A 588 -28.78 20.55 -16.86
C ALA A 588 -28.65 19.07 -16.43
N LEU A 589 -27.45 18.61 -16.10
CA LEU A 589 -27.20 17.30 -15.51
C LEU A 589 -27.38 17.32 -13.99
N GLU A 590 -26.95 18.38 -13.32
CA GLU A 590 -27.19 18.63 -11.89
C GLU A 590 -28.70 18.73 -11.58
N ARG A 591 -29.49 19.40 -12.43
CA ARG A 591 -30.97 19.39 -12.35
C ARG A 591 -31.61 18.02 -12.61
N ARG A 592 -30.90 17.03 -13.16
CA ARG A 592 -31.34 15.62 -13.19
C ARG A 592 -30.95 14.93 -11.88
N ILE A 593 -29.68 15.05 -11.47
CA ILE A 593 -29.12 14.50 -10.22
C ILE A 593 -29.93 14.91 -8.99
N ALA A 594 -30.36 16.18 -8.90
CA ALA A 594 -31.19 16.69 -7.83
C ALA A 594 -32.60 16.08 -7.82
N ARG A 595 -33.27 15.99 -8.98
CA ARG A 595 -34.61 15.36 -9.08
C ARG A 595 -34.56 13.86 -8.74
N SER A 596 -33.48 13.16 -9.09
CA SER A 596 -33.26 11.77 -8.69
C SER A 596 -33.08 11.57 -7.17
N ALA A 597 -33.00 12.63 -6.34
CA ALA A 597 -33.07 12.50 -4.89
C ALA A 597 -34.51 12.37 -4.35
N GLY A 598 -35.50 12.95 -5.04
CA GLY A 598 -36.92 12.89 -4.63
C GLY A 598 -37.68 11.67 -5.20
N ALA A 599 -37.19 11.08 -6.29
CA ALA A 599 -37.84 9.99 -7.02
C ALA A 599 -37.80 8.61 -6.32
N ALA A 600 -37.41 8.52 -5.04
CA ALA A 600 -37.34 7.27 -4.28
C ALA A 600 -38.72 6.77 -3.75
N ARG A 601 -39.82 7.15 -4.41
CA ARG A 601 -41.17 6.59 -4.19
C ARG A 601 -41.45 5.50 -5.23
N ALA A 602 -42.25 4.51 -4.86
CA ALA A 602 -42.44 3.30 -5.67
C ALA A 602 -43.06 3.61 -7.05
N GLY A 603 -42.37 3.23 -8.12
CA GLY A 603 -42.84 3.37 -9.50
C GLY A 603 -41.68 3.52 -10.50
N ASP A 604 -40.96 4.64 -10.44
CA ASP A 604 -39.94 5.03 -11.43
C ASP A 604 -38.61 4.24 -11.28
N ARG A 605 -38.62 2.98 -11.74
CA ARG A 605 -37.40 2.17 -11.91
C ARG A 605 -36.70 2.48 -13.24
N GLY A 606 -36.19 3.70 -13.37
CA GLY A 606 -35.34 4.11 -14.50
C GLY A 606 -34.16 3.15 -14.77
N ALA A 607 -33.72 3.10 -16.03
CA ALA A 607 -32.91 2.03 -16.62
C ALA A 607 -31.73 1.50 -15.76
N PRO A 608 -31.60 0.16 -15.62
CA PRO A 608 -30.79 -0.46 -14.56
C PRO A 608 -29.29 -0.16 -14.63
N LEU A 609 -28.74 0.06 -13.44
CA LEU A 609 -27.31 0.25 -13.17
C LEU A 609 -26.58 -1.10 -13.17
N LEU A 610 -25.26 -1.09 -12.97
CA LEU A 610 -24.43 -2.29 -12.82
C LEU A 610 -24.06 -2.47 -11.35
N ASP A 611 -24.51 -3.57 -10.74
CA ASP A 611 -24.10 -3.97 -9.38
C ASP A 611 -22.77 -4.74 -9.41
N ALA A 612 -22.54 -5.53 -10.48
CA ALA A 612 -21.31 -6.25 -10.76
C ALA A 612 -20.56 -5.62 -11.95
N ILE A 613 -19.23 -5.50 -11.80
CA ILE A 613 -18.33 -4.76 -12.69
C ILE A 613 -17.31 -5.72 -13.29
N ASP A 614 -17.37 -5.92 -14.60
CA ASP A 614 -16.32 -6.62 -15.37
C ASP A 614 -14.97 -5.86 -15.24
N PRO A 615 -13.91 -6.47 -14.68
CA PRO A 615 -12.60 -5.83 -14.57
C PRO A 615 -11.95 -5.55 -15.93
N SER A 616 -12.29 -6.31 -16.97
CA SER A 616 -11.77 -6.16 -18.32
C SER A 616 -12.46 -5.04 -19.11
N ALA A 617 -13.65 -4.59 -18.68
CA ALA A 617 -14.39 -3.54 -19.37
C ALA A 617 -13.60 -2.21 -19.42
N PRO A 618 -13.66 -1.47 -20.55
CA PRO A 618 -13.07 -0.13 -20.65
C PRO A 618 -13.64 0.83 -19.61
N ALA A 619 -12.75 1.47 -18.85
CA ALA A 619 -13.06 2.49 -17.85
C ALA A 619 -12.93 3.90 -18.44
N ALA A 620 -11.87 4.15 -19.19
CA ALA A 620 -11.61 5.45 -19.82
C ALA A 620 -10.83 5.35 -21.14
N ILE A 621 -11.11 6.26 -22.06
CA ILE A 621 -10.27 6.57 -23.23
C ILE A 621 -9.58 7.91 -22.92
N VAL A 622 -8.28 7.88 -22.65
CA VAL A 622 -7.51 9.08 -22.27
C VAL A 622 -6.58 9.47 -23.41
N PHE A 623 -6.74 10.68 -23.93
CA PHE A 623 -5.94 11.16 -25.05
C PHE A 623 -4.49 11.51 -24.63
N THR A 624 -3.53 10.96 -25.38
CA THR A 624 -2.09 11.22 -25.23
C THR A 624 -1.64 12.15 -26.35
N SER A 625 -0.61 12.98 -26.12
CA SER A 625 -0.24 14.06 -27.04
C SER A 625 0.45 13.61 -28.35
N GLY A 626 0.69 12.31 -28.52
CA GLY A 626 1.09 11.69 -29.79
C GLY A 626 2.45 12.11 -30.36
N THR A 627 3.43 11.20 -30.41
CA THR A 627 4.70 11.43 -31.13
C THR A 627 4.49 11.76 -32.62
N THR A 628 3.39 11.30 -33.23
CA THR A 628 2.98 11.62 -34.61
C THR A 628 2.29 12.98 -34.76
N GLY A 629 2.06 13.74 -33.68
CA GLY A 629 1.46 15.09 -33.73
C GLY A 629 -0.07 15.16 -33.82
N ARG A 630 -0.77 14.02 -33.88
CA ARG A 630 -2.21 13.93 -33.59
C ARG A 630 -2.43 13.18 -32.27
N PRO A 631 -3.36 13.60 -31.40
CA PRO A 631 -3.65 12.89 -30.16
C PRO A 631 -4.12 11.44 -30.40
N LYS A 632 -3.84 10.54 -29.45
CA LYS A 632 -4.25 9.13 -29.52
C LYS A 632 -5.02 8.73 -28.27
N GLY A 633 -6.19 8.11 -28.41
CA GLY A 633 -7.00 7.66 -27.27
C GLY A 633 -6.51 6.32 -26.74
N ALA A 634 -5.81 6.31 -25.60
CA ALA A 634 -5.40 5.06 -24.93
C ALA A 634 -6.57 4.50 -24.11
N VAL A 635 -6.93 3.24 -24.35
CA VAL A 635 -8.08 2.56 -23.72
C VAL A 635 -7.62 1.84 -22.44
N LEU A 636 -8.07 2.34 -21.29
CA LEU A 636 -7.73 1.82 -19.97
C LEU A 636 -8.92 1.08 -19.36
N SER A 637 -8.72 -0.16 -18.92
CA SER A 637 -9.72 -1.01 -18.25
C SER A 637 -9.77 -0.76 -16.74
N TRP A 638 -10.83 -1.22 -16.07
CA TRP A 638 -10.91 -1.18 -14.61
C TRP A 638 -9.78 -1.97 -13.94
N ALA A 639 -9.36 -3.11 -14.51
CA ALA A 639 -8.19 -3.86 -14.05
C ALA A 639 -6.91 -3.03 -14.08
N SER A 640 -6.67 -2.26 -15.17
CA SER A 640 -5.47 -1.42 -15.31
C SER A 640 -5.37 -0.33 -14.23
N PHE A 641 -6.51 0.32 -13.91
CA PHE A 641 -6.58 1.29 -12.83
C PHE A 641 -6.46 0.65 -11.44
N ARG A 642 -7.06 -0.52 -11.21
CA ARG A 642 -6.93 -1.26 -9.93
C ARG A 642 -5.48 -1.66 -9.67
N ALA A 643 -4.78 -2.14 -10.68
CA ALA A 643 -3.36 -2.49 -10.60
C ALA A 643 -2.47 -1.27 -10.32
N SER A 644 -2.69 -0.16 -11.03
CA SER A 644 -1.97 1.12 -10.79
C SER A 644 -2.21 1.65 -9.39
N ALA A 645 -3.46 1.60 -8.90
CA ALA A 645 -3.80 2.03 -7.55
C ALA A 645 -3.11 1.17 -6.48
N ALA A 646 -3.21 -0.16 -6.57
CA ALA A 646 -2.57 -1.08 -5.62
C ALA A 646 -1.03 -0.94 -5.61
N GLY A 647 -0.41 -0.90 -6.79
CA GLY A 647 1.04 -0.77 -6.92
C GLY A 647 1.56 0.61 -6.47
N SER A 648 0.76 1.67 -6.65
CA SER A 648 1.05 3.00 -6.10
C SER A 648 0.90 3.02 -4.58
N ALA A 649 -0.17 2.44 -4.04
CA ALA A 649 -0.42 2.38 -2.59
C ALA A 649 0.71 1.66 -1.85
N ALA A 650 1.23 0.57 -2.43
CA ALA A 650 2.42 -0.13 -1.93
C ALA A 650 3.68 0.76 -1.92
N HIS A 651 3.92 1.54 -2.98
CA HIS A 651 5.08 2.43 -3.07
C HIS A 651 4.98 3.66 -2.15
N VAL A 652 3.83 4.33 -2.09
CA VAL A 652 3.63 5.49 -1.20
C VAL A 652 3.36 5.09 0.24
N GLY A 653 3.09 3.80 0.52
CA GLY A 653 2.68 3.33 1.84
C GLY A 653 1.38 3.99 2.29
N SER A 654 0.38 3.98 1.41
CA SER A 654 -0.96 4.55 1.63
C SER A 654 -1.71 3.82 2.75
N ARG A 655 -2.66 4.50 3.39
CA ARG A 655 -3.41 4.04 4.56
C ARG A 655 -4.84 4.63 4.53
N PRO A 656 -5.84 3.91 5.04
CA PRO A 656 -7.16 4.50 5.30
C PRO A 656 -7.02 5.76 6.17
N GLY A 657 -7.73 6.83 5.79
CA GLY A 657 -7.65 8.13 6.47
C GLY A 657 -6.47 9.03 6.07
N ASP A 658 -5.62 8.63 5.10
CA ASP A 658 -4.72 9.57 4.41
C ASP A 658 -5.50 10.71 3.73
N ARG A 659 -4.83 11.83 3.45
CA ARG A 659 -5.37 12.97 2.70
C ARG A 659 -4.49 13.23 1.48
N TRP A 660 -5.04 13.04 0.28
CA TRP A 660 -4.34 13.23 -0.99
C TRP A 660 -4.69 14.57 -1.63
N LEU A 661 -3.72 15.47 -1.73
CA LEU A 661 -3.87 16.74 -2.45
C LEU A 661 -3.95 16.50 -3.97
N ALA A 662 -5.11 16.79 -4.55
CA ALA A 662 -5.42 16.67 -5.97
C ALA A 662 -5.60 18.07 -6.60
N CYS A 663 -4.48 18.71 -6.93
CA CYS A 663 -4.44 19.99 -7.64
C CYS A 663 -4.01 19.87 -9.11
N MET A 664 -3.82 18.65 -9.62
CA MET A 664 -3.54 18.38 -11.03
C MET A 664 -4.85 18.24 -11.83
N PRO A 665 -4.86 18.49 -13.16
CA PRO A 665 -6.08 18.35 -13.96
C PRO A 665 -6.57 16.90 -14.02
N LEU A 666 -7.84 16.67 -13.68
CA LEU A 666 -8.46 15.34 -13.67
C LEU A 666 -8.68 14.76 -15.08
N HIS A 667 -8.57 15.57 -16.14
CA HIS A 667 -8.56 15.09 -17.53
C HIS A 667 -7.21 14.52 -18.00
N HIS A 668 -6.20 14.48 -17.12
CA HIS A 668 -4.99 13.69 -17.32
C HIS A 668 -4.98 12.49 -16.38
N VAL A 669 -4.45 11.36 -16.88
CA VAL A 669 -4.41 10.07 -16.15
C VAL A 669 -3.83 10.18 -14.72
N GLY A 670 -2.86 11.08 -14.52
CA GLY A 670 -2.22 11.29 -13.22
C GLY A 670 -3.07 12.05 -12.20
N GLY A 671 -4.04 12.86 -12.65
CA GLY A 671 -5.09 13.41 -11.79
C GLY A 671 -6.20 12.38 -11.59
N LEU A 672 -6.72 11.81 -12.69
CA LEU A 672 -7.82 10.84 -12.69
C LEU A 672 -7.56 9.64 -11.77
N ALA A 673 -6.34 9.10 -11.78
CA ALA A 673 -5.96 7.94 -10.97
C ALA A 673 -6.00 8.21 -9.45
N ILE A 674 -5.99 9.47 -8.99
CA ILE A 674 -6.12 9.81 -7.56
C ILE A 674 -7.53 9.45 -7.05
N LEU A 675 -8.57 9.65 -7.87
CA LEU A 675 -9.95 9.30 -7.52
C LEU A 675 -10.09 7.78 -7.30
N TRP A 676 -9.45 6.99 -8.16
CA TRP A 676 -9.46 5.52 -8.06
C TRP A 676 -8.63 5.00 -6.88
N ARG A 677 -7.51 5.66 -6.57
CA ARG A 677 -6.68 5.35 -5.39
C ARG A 677 -7.48 5.57 -4.12
N SER A 678 -8.08 6.75 -3.96
CA SER A 678 -8.93 7.14 -2.83
C SER A 678 -9.97 6.08 -2.45
N VAL A 679 -10.77 5.59 -3.41
CA VAL A 679 -11.79 4.57 -3.08
C VAL A 679 -11.20 3.20 -2.77
N LEU A 680 -10.05 2.85 -3.34
CA LEU A 680 -9.41 1.55 -3.10
C LEU A 680 -8.62 1.54 -1.78
N ASP A 681 -7.84 2.57 -1.46
CA ASP A 681 -7.02 2.66 -0.23
C ASP A 681 -7.70 3.33 0.97
N GLY A 682 -8.81 4.04 0.75
CA GLY A 682 -9.56 4.74 1.81
C GLY A 682 -8.98 6.11 2.18
N SER A 683 -8.19 6.73 1.30
CA SER A 683 -7.73 8.12 1.45
C SER A 683 -8.77 9.14 0.96
N ALA A 684 -8.82 10.30 1.61
CA ALA A 684 -9.65 11.44 1.22
C ALA A 684 -8.98 12.24 0.10
N VAL A 685 -9.73 12.66 -0.92
CA VAL A 685 -9.25 13.60 -1.95
C VAL A 685 -9.48 15.04 -1.46
N VAL A 686 -8.40 15.81 -1.29
CA VAL A 686 -8.49 17.28 -1.13
C VAL A 686 -8.32 17.88 -2.52
N LEU A 687 -9.43 18.29 -3.12
CA LEU A 687 -9.52 18.68 -4.53
C LEU A 687 -9.41 20.20 -4.69
N HIS A 688 -8.49 20.65 -5.56
CA HIS A 688 -8.47 22.03 -6.05
C HIS A 688 -9.01 22.08 -7.48
N GLU A 689 -9.76 23.13 -7.80
CA GLU A 689 -10.31 23.40 -9.14
C GLU A 689 -9.19 23.48 -10.20
N ARG A 690 -8.07 24.10 -9.83
CA ARG A 690 -6.86 24.24 -10.66
C ARG A 690 -5.61 24.24 -9.77
N PHE A 691 -4.45 24.05 -10.39
CA PHE A 691 -3.18 24.26 -9.69
C PHE A 691 -2.99 25.75 -9.40
N ASP A 692 -2.88 26.08 -8.12
CA ASP A 692 -2.39 27.34 -7.60
C ASP A 692 -1.30 27.02 -6.55
N ALA A 693 -0.16 27.70 -6.63
CA ALA A 693 1.02 27.36 -5.82
C ALA A 693 0.86 27.76 -4.35
N GLU A 694 0.21 28.90 -4.10
CA GLU A 694 -0.02 29.45 -2.77
C GLU A 694 -1.12 28.67 -2.04
N ALA A 695 -2.20 28.32 -2.74
CA ALA A 695 -3.23 27.44 -2.20
C ALA A 695 -2.68 26.03 -1.93
N ALA A 696 -1.84 25.47 -2.82
CA ALA A 696 -1.22 24.16 -2.59
C ALA A 696 -0.19 24.21 -1.44
N ALA A 697 0.53 25.32 -1.27
CA ALA A 697 1.41 25.54 -0.12
C ALA A 697 0.62 25.57 1.21
N ARG A 698 -0.44 26.39 1.29
CA ARG A 698 -1.34 26.42 2.46
C ARG A 698 -1.99 25.07 2.73
N ALA A 699 -2.53 24.40 1.72
CA ALA A 699 -3.16 23.09 1.90
C ALA A 699 -2.20 22.07 2.52
N LEU A 700 -0.94 22.00 2.06
CA LEU A 700 0.08 21.13 2.66
C LEU A 700 0.30 21.44 4.15
N ASP A 701 0.36 22.72 4.51
CA ASP A 701 0.72 23.19 5.85
C ASP A 701 -0.46 23.17 6.84
N GLU A 702 -1.69 23.39 6.36
CA GLU A 702 -2.89 23.63 7.18
C GLU A 702 -3.89 22.47 7.14
N GLU A 703 -4.03 21.74 6.03
CA GLU A 703 -5.06 20.70 5.87
C GLU A 703 -4.60 19.28 6.28
N ALA A 704 -3.42 19.16 6.89
CA ALA A 704 -2.79 17.89 7.27
C ALA A 704 -2.71 16.88 6.11
N ILE A 705 -2.32 17.37 4.93
CA ILE A 705 -2.11 16.55 3.73
C ILE A 705 -1.01 15.51 3.99
N THR A 706 -1.30 14.25 3.69
CA THR A 706 -0.35 13.15 3.89
C THR A 706 0.26 12.65 2.58
N LEU A 707 -0.44 12.82 1.46
CA LEU A 707 -0.03 12.41 0.12
C LEU A 707 -0.20 13.59 -0.86
N ALA A 708 0.76 13.81 -1.76
CA ALA A 708 0.62 14.78 -2.84
C ALA A 708 1.20 14.24 -4.15
N SER A 709 0.68 14.74 -5.27
CA SER A 709 1.15 14.41 -6.63
C SER A 709 1.44 15.70 -7.41
N PHE A 710 2.66 15.87 -7.88
CA PHE A 710 3.10 17.05 -8.62
C PHE A 710 3.89 16.69 -9.90
N VAL A 711 3.83 17.56 -10.90
CA VAL A 711 4.88 17.65 -11.93
C VAL A 711 6.04 18.53 -11.42
N PRO A 712 7.27 18.43 -11.95
CA PRO A 712 8.42 19.17 -11.44
C PRO A 712 8.21 20.69 -11.33
N THR A 713 7.51 21.32 -12.28
CA THR A 713 7.18 22.76 -12.25
C THR A 713 6.20 23.14 -11.14
N MET A 714 5.27 22.25 -10.78
CA MET A 714 4.39 22.45 -9.62
C MET A 714 5.19 22.35 -8.32
N LEU A 715 6.07 21.34 -8.21
CA LEU A 715 6.93 21.18 -7.04
C LEU A 715 7.86 22.39 -6.84
N ARG A 716 8.49 22.92 -7.91
CA ARG A 716 9.26 24.18 -7.84
C ARG A 716 8.43 25.29 -7.19
N ARG A 717 7.31 25.65 -7.81
CA ARG A 717 6.46 26.76 -7.37
C ARG A 717 5.92 26.58 -5.93
N VAL A 718 5.59 25.35 -5.52
CA VAL A 718 5.18 25.05 -4.13
C VAL A 718 6.34 25.20 -3.14
N LEU A 719 7.57 24.83 -3.51
CA LEU A 719 8.75 25.05 -2.65
C LEU A 719 9.15 26.53 -2.56
N ASP A 720 8.79 27.34 -3.56
CA ASP A 720 9.00 28.79 -3.57
C ASP A 720 7.93 29.49 -2.71
N ALA A 721 6.64 29.20 -2.94
CA ALA A 721 5.50 29.67 -2.14
C ALA A 721 5.63 29.32 -0.65
N ARG A 722 6.14 28.12 -0.32
CA ARG A 722 6.41 27.72 1.07
C ARG A 722 7.63 28.39 1.69
N ALA A 723 8.29 29.35 1.04
CA ALA A 723 9.35 30.20 1.59
C ALA A 723 10.41 29.46 2.43
N ALA A 724 10.88 28.31 1.93
CA ALA A 724 11.84 27.41 2.60
C ALA A 724 11.40 26.89 4.00
N ARG A 725 10.11 26.90 4.35
CA ARG A 725 9.58 26.25 5.57
C ARG A 725 9.85 24.73 5.55
N PRO A 726 10.21 24.10 6.69
CA PRO A 726 10.31 22.64 6.81
C PRO A 726 9.01 21.91 6.43
N ALA A 727 9.08 20.64 6.04
CA ALA A 727 7.92 19.86 5.64
C ALA A 727 6.89 19.68 6.78
N PRO A 728 5.58 19.66 6.47
CA PRO A 728 4.54 19.39 7.46
C PRO A 728 4.70 18.00 8.08
N PRO A 729 4.57 17.82 9.41
CA PRO A 729 4.68 16.50 10.05
C PRO A 729 3.68 15.45 9.54
N ALA A 730 2.56 15.89 8.96
CA ALA A 730 1.57 15.02 8.34
C ALA A 730 2.03 14.45 6.98
N LEU A 731 2.93 15.11 6.26
CA LEU A 731 3.27 14.78 4.87
C LEU A 731 4.17 13.54 4.79
N ARG A 732 3.68 12.45 4.19
CA ARG A 732 4.33 11.13 4.20
C ARG A 732 4.93 10.72 2.85
N ALA A 733 4.39 11.21 1.74
CA ALA A 733 4.93 11.01 0.39
C ALA A 733 4.51 12.12 -0.58
N VAL A 734 5.43 12.52 -1.47
CA VAL A 734 5.14 13.41 -2.60
C VAL A 734 5.58 12.71 -3.89
N LEU A 735 4.64 12.25 -4.71
CA LEU A 735 4.95 11.70 -6.03
C LEU A 735 5.35 12.84 -6.98
N VAL A 736 6.51 12.72 -7.62
CA VAL A 736 7.01 13.69 -8.59
C VAL A 736 7.19 13.00 -9.93
N GLY A 737 6.38 13.35 -10.94
CA GLY A 737 6.36 12.60 -12.19
C GLY A 737 5.78 13.34 -13.39
N GLY A 738 5.48 12.60 -14.46
CA GLY A 738 4.96 13.14 -15.72
C GLY A 738 6.00 13.84 -16.61
N ALA A 739 7.13 14.29 -16.06
CA ALA A 739 8.32 14.74 -16.75
C ALA A 739 9.57 14.36 -15.92
N ALA A 740 10.77 14.42 -16.52
CA ALA A 740 12.01 14.25 -15.80
C ALA A 740 12.13 15.32 -14.68
N ALA A 741 12.49 14.89 -13.47
CA ALA A 741 12.57 15.74 -12.29
C ALA A 741 14.04 16.09 -12.00
N PRO A 742 14.48 17.36 -12.11
CA PRO A 742 15.88 17.73 -11.91
C PRO A 742 16.37 17.38 -10.50
N PHE A 743 17.56 16.79 -10.39
CA PHE A 743 18.12 16.39 -9.09
C PHE A 743 18.20 17.57 -8.11
N ALA A 744 18.63 18.76 -8.57
CA ALA A 744 18.72 19.96 -7.73
C ALA A 744 17.38 20.37 -7.09
N LEU A 745 16.26 20.16 -7.79
CA LEU A 745 14.90 20.40 -7.27
C LEU A 745 14.52 19.35 -6.22
N LEU A 746 14.76 18.07 -6.50
CA LEU A 746 14.46 16.96 -5.59
C LEU A 746 15.33 17.03 -4.31
N ALA A 747 16.60 17.41 -4.46
CA ALA A 747 17.52 17.64 -3.35
C ALA A 747 17.11 18.84 -2.49
N ARG A 748 16.65 19.95 -3.10
CA ARG A 748 16.04 21.08 -2.37
C ARG A 748 14.82 20.62 -1.58
N ALA A 749 13.96 19.79 -2.16
CA ALA A 749 12.80 19.23 -1.46
C ALA A 749 13.21 18.34 -0.26
N ARG A 750 14.17 17.41 -0.43
CA ARG A 750 14.67 16.56 0.66
C ARG A 750 15.37 17.37 1.77
N ARG A 751 16.14 18.42 1.44
CA ARG A 751 16.75 19.32 2.45
C ARG A 751 15.71 20.04 3.30
N LEU A 752 14.55 20.36 2.72
CA LEU A 752 13.39 20.91 3.43
C LEU A 752 12.53 19.83 4.11
N GLY A 753 12.99 18.57 4.15
CA GLY A 753 12.30 17.45 4.78
C GLY A 753 11.18 16.82 3.94
N LEU A 754 10.87 17.32 2.73
CA LEU A 754 9.75 16.79 1.95
C LEU A 754 10.06 15.36 1.46
N PRO A 755 9.16 14.37 1.69
CA PRO A 755 9.36 12.98 1.31
C PRO A 755 9.09 12.75 -0.19
N VAL A 756 9.86 13.41 -1.06
CA VAL A 756 9.74 13.28 -2.51
C VAL A 756 10.15 11.89 -3.00
N LEU A 757 9.30 11.33 -3.87
CA LEU A 757 9.42 10.05 -4.55
C LEU A 757 9.28 10.30 -6.07
N PRO A 758 10.41 10.41 -6.80
CA PRO A 758 10.38 10.45 -8.26
C PRO A 758 9.68 9.23 -8.85
N THR A 759 8.87 9.43 -9.90
CA THR A 759 8.13 8.35 -10.55
C THR A 759 8.05 8.51 -12.06
N TYR A 760 8.32 7.40 -12.76
CA TYR A 760 8.11 7.21 -14.19
C TYR A 760 6.73 6.59 -14.44
N GLY A 761 6.10 6.98 -15.56
CA GLY A 761 4.78 6.52 -15.96
C GLY A 761 4.22 7.30 -17.14
N LEU A 762 3.27 6.69 -17.83
CA LEU A 762 2.63 7.16 -19.06
C LEU A 762 1.14 6.76 -19.07
N THR A 763 0.37 7.31 -20.02
CA THR A 763 -1.08 7.07 -20.09
C THR A 763 -1.38 5.63 -20.47
N GLU A 764 -0.59 5.10 -21.39
CA GLU A 764 -0.59 3.75 -21.94
C GLU A 764 -0.31 2.67 -20.87
N ALA A 765 0.05 3.06 -19.64
CA ALA A 765 0.27 2.20 -18.48
C ALA A 765 -0.40 2.72 -17.19
N ALA A 766 -1.61 3.28 -17.30
CA ALA A 766 -2.45 3.72 -16.18
C ALA A 766 -1.75 4.65 -15.18
N SER A 767 -0.99 5.64 -15.68
CA SER A 767 -0.25 6.68 -14.95
C SER A 767 1.09 6.31 -14.30
N GLN A 768 1.36 5.07 -13.91
CA GLN A 768 2.52 4.79 -13.04
C GLN A 768 3.16 3.43 -13.36
N VAL A 769 4.46 3.43 -13.65
CA VAL A 769 5.21 2.25 -14.09
C VAL A 769 6.31 1.89 -13.10
N ALA A 770 7.11 2.88 -12.68
CA ALA A 770 8.21 2.69 -11.74
C ALA A 770 8.40 3.92 -10.84
N THR A 771 8.78 3.72 -9.58
CA THR A 771 8.85 4.76 -8.54
C THR A 771 10.07 4.54 -7.64
N LEU A 772 10.67 5.61 -7.14
CA LEU A 772 11.72 5.50 -6.12
C LEU A 772 11.12 4.97 -4.79
N PRO A 773 11.64 3.89 -4.19
CA PRO A 773 11.12 3.37 -2.92
C PRO A 773 11.22 4.38 -1.76
N ARG A 774 10.28 4.32 -0.81
CA ARG A 774 10.34 5.15 0.40
C ARG A 774 11.58 4.84 1.22
N GLY A 775 12.22 5.89 1.73
CA GLY A 775 13.50 5.80 2.45
C GLY A 775 14.73 5.67 1.56
N ALA A 776 14.59 5.39 0.26
CA ALA A 776 15.74 5.34 -0.65
C ALA A 776 16.38 6.73 -0.83
N PRO A 777 17.71 6.80 -1.01
CA PRO A 777 18.40 8.03 -1.37
C PRO A 777 17.97 8.50 -2.76
N LEU A 778 18.03 9.81 -2.98
CA LEU A 778 18.03 10.35 -4.34
C LEU A 778 19.39 10.06 -4.98
N ARG A 779 19.42 9.92 -6.31
CA ARG A 779 20.65 9.81 -7.10
C ARG A 779 20.71 10.93 -8.13
N GLU A 780 21.90 11.47 -8.35
CA GLU A 780 22.12 12.54 -9.34
C GLU A 780 21.81 12.09 -10.77
N ASP A 781 22.06 10.81 -11.05
CA ASP A 781 21.78 10.17 -12.35
C ASP A 781 20.28 9.93 -12.62
N GLY A 782 19.40 10.18 -11.65
CA GLY A 782 17.95 9.93 -11.75
C GLY A 782 17.53 8.45 -11.71
N GLY A 783 18.46 7.54 -11.37
CA GLY A 783 18.21 6.11 -11.28
C GLY A 783 17.54 5.64 -9.97
N GLY A 784 17.45 4.33 -9.80
CA GLY A 784 16.92 3.70 -8.59
C GLY A 784 15.42 3.40 -8.59
N LEU A 785 14.68 3.82 -9.63
CA LEU A 785 13.23 3.60 -9.74
C LEU A 785 12.93 2.09 -9.81
N ARG A 786 12.02 1.59 -8.98
CA ARG A 786 11.57 0.18 -9.00
C ARG A 786 10.20 0.06 -9.66
N PRO A 787 9.94 -1.00 -10.45
CA PRO A 787 8.63 -1.21 -11.06
C PRO A 787 7.55 -1.40 -10.00
N LEU A 788 6.32 -1.02 -10.35
CA LEU A 788 5.14 -1.32 -9.53
C LEU A 788 4.94 -2.85 -9.43
N PRO A 789 4.41 -3.37 -8.31
CA PRO A 789 4.00 -4.77 -8.18
C PRO A 789 3.20 -5.27 -9.39
N GLY A 790 3.61 -6.40 -9.97
CA GLY A 790 3.04 -6.98 -11.19
C GLY A 790 3.61 -6.44 -12.51
N ASN A 791 4.31 -5.30 -12.51
CA ASN A 791 5.00 -4.79 -13.70
C ASN A 791 6.44 -5.33 -13.78
N ALA A 792 6.82 -5.75 -14.98
CA ALA A 792 8.17 -6.09 -15.39
C ALA A 792 8.70 -5.03 -16.37
N LEU A 793 10.01 -4.81 -16.33
CA LEU A 793 10.73 -3.90 -17.20
C LEU A 793 11.78 -4.64 -18.01
N ARG A 794 12.04 -4.15 -19.22
CA ARG A 794 13.12 -4.60 -20.10
C ARG A 794 13.64 -3.41 -20.89
N ILE A 795 14.93 -3.43 -21.23
CA ILE A 795 15.53 -2.51 -22.20
C ILE A 795 15.67 -3.24 -23.52
N LEU A 796 15.24 -2.63 -24.62
CA LEU A 796 15.33 -3.20 -25.97
C LEU A 796 16.37 -2.47 -26.82
N ALA A 797 17.05 -3.22 -27.68
CA ALA A 797 17.77 -2.69 -28.83
C ALA A 797 16.78 -2.34 -29.96
N GLU A 798 17.28 -1.75 -31.05
CA GLU A 798 16.42 -1.24 -32.13
C GLU A 798 15.71 -2.35 -32.91
N ASP A 799 16.38 -3.50 -33.05
CA ASP A 799 15.87 -4.78 -33.54
C ASP A 799 14.82 -5.45 -32.63
N GLY A 800 14.59 -4.90 -31.41
CA GLY A 800 13.69 -5.47 -30.41
C GLY A 800 14.31 -6.54 -29.51
N THR A 801 15.61 -6.82 -29.60
CA THR A 801 16.30 -7.78 -28.72
C THR A 801 16.49 -7.21 -27.30
N PRO A 802 16.47 -8.05 -26.24
CA PRO A 802 16.73 -7.58 -24.88
C PRO A 802 18.20 -7.17 -24.68
N ARG A 803 18.45 -5.97 -24.15
CA ARG A 803 19.80 -5.55 -23.75
C ARG A 803 20.14 -6.01 -22.33
N ALA A 804 21.41 -6.33 -22.10
CA ALA A 804 21.97 -6.56 -20.78
C ALA A 804 21.95 -5.28 -19.89
N PRO A 805 21.96 -5.41 -18.55
CA PRO A 805 22.03 -4.27 -17.64
C PRO A 805 23.19 -3.32 -17.95
N GLY A 806 23.01 -2.03 -17.63
CA GLY A 806 23.97 -0.97 -17.90
C GLY A 806 24.00 -0.46 -19.35
N ARG A 807 23.39 -1.15 -20.32
CA ARG A 807 23.29 -0.68 -21.72
C ARG A 807 21.97 0.09 -21.97
N PRO A 808 22.01 1.28 -22.60
CA PRO A 808 20.82 2.06 -22.90
C PRO A 808 20.02 1.52 -24.08
N GLY A 809 18.71 1.74 -24.08
CA GLY A 809 17.80 1.33 -25.16
C GLY A 809 16.35 1.70 -24.86
N GLU A 810 15.41 1.24 -25.69
CA GLU A 810 13.98 1.53 -25.51
C GLU A 810 13.43 0.83 -24.27
N ILE A 811 12.69 1.56 -23.42
CA ILE A 811 12.01 1.00 -22.25
C ILE A 811 10.79 0.21 -22.73
N ALA A 812 10.75 -1.06 -22.39
CA ALA A 812 9.60 -1.94 -22.57
C ALA A 812 8.99 -2.32 -21.22
N VAL A 813 7.66 -2.26 -21.13
CA VAL A 813 6.88 -2.55 -19.91
C VAL A 813 5.92 -3.70 -20.17
N ARG A 814 5.83 -4.66 -19.26
CA ARG A 814 4.79 -5.72 -19.29
C ARG A 814 4.16 -5.84 -17.92
N GLY A 815 2.84 -5.85 -17.83
CA GLY A 815 2.14 -6.05 -16.56
C GLY A 815 0.68 -5.61 -16.58
N PRO A 816 -0.03 -5.73 -15.45
CA PRO A 816 -1.47 -5.49 -15.38
C PRO A 816 -1.87 -4.01 -15.46
N THR A 817 -0.93 -3.05 -15.44
CA THR A 817 -1.26 -1.61 -15.56
C THR A 817 -1.40 -1.13 -17.01
N LEU A 818 -1.16 -1.98 -18.01
CA LEU A 818 -1.17 -1.60 -19.44
C LEU A 818 -2.58 -1.27 -19.97
N MET A 819 -2.61 -0.41 -20.99
CA MET A 819 -3.80 -0.19 -21.83
C MET A 819 -4.15 -1.44 -22.66
N GLN A 820 -5.43 -1.54 -23.03
CA GLN A 820 -5.92 -2.55 -23.98
C GLN A 820 -5.49 -2.24 -25.42
N GLY A 821 -5.22 -0.97 -25.72
CA GLY A 821 -4.73 -0.49 -27.00
C GLY A 821 -5.08 0.99 -27.23
N TYR A 822 -4.81 1.46 -28.45
CA TYR A 822 -5.31 2.74 -28.94
C TYR A 822 -6.66 2.52 -29.63
N ASP A 823 -7.69 3.29 -29.25
CA ASP A 823 -9.03 3.18 -29.85
C ASP A 823 -8.98 3.42 -31.36
N GLY A 824 -9.62 2.54 -32.13
CA GLY A 824 -9.65 2.60 -33.60
C GLY A 824 -8.32 2.35 -34.32
N ARG A 825 -7.22 2.03 -33.62
CA ARG A 825 -5.86 1.94 -34.21
C ARG A 825 -5.21 0.57 -33.96
N PRO A 826 -5.67 -0.52 -34.60
CA PRO A 826 -5.12 -1.86 -34.40
C PRO A 826 -3.63 -1.96 -34.78
N ASP A 827 -3.21 -1.40 -35.91
CA ASP A 827 -1.82 -1.55 -36.40
C ASP A 827 -0.82 -0.77 -35.54
N GLU A 828 -1.22 0.36 -34.96
CA GLU A 828 -0.41 1.06 -33.96
C GLU A 828 -0.37 0.28 -32.65
N THR A 829 -1.51 -0.29 -32.22
CA THR A 829 -1.61 -1.13 -31.02
C THR A 829 -0.71 -2.36 -31.13
N ALA A 830 -0.74 -3.10 -32.24
CA ALA A 830 0.10 -4.27 -32.48
C ALA A 830 1.60 -3.92 -32.52
N ARG A 831 1.96 -2.76 -33.07
CA ARG A 831 3.36 -2.27 -33.08
C ARG A 831 3.87 -1.87 -31.69
N VAL A 832 3.03 -1.31 -30.82
CA VAL A 832 3.46 -0.91 -29.46
C VAL A 832 3.30 -2.02 -28.41
N LEU A 833 2.29 -2.90 -28.49
CA LEU A 833 2.05 -4.02 -27.57
C LEU A 833 2.66 -5.35 -28.07
N ALA A 834 3.79 -5.27 -28.77
CA ALA A 834 4.43 -6.44 -29.40
C ALA A 834 4.86 -7.50 -28.37
N GLY A 835 4.45 -8.75 -28.57
CA GLY A 835 4.81 -9.87 -27.69
C GLY A 835 4.35 -9.72 -26.23
N GLY A 836 3.29 -8.93 -25.98
CA GLY A 836 2.82 -8.61 -24.63
C GLY A 836 3.66 -7.57 -23.88
N TRP A 837 4.55 -6.87 -24.57
CA TRP A 837 5.34 -5.76 -24.02
C TRP A 837 4.92 -4.43 -24.66
N LEU A 838 4.58 -3.43 -23.85
CA LEU A 838 4.45 -2.06 -24.29
C LEU A 838 5.84 -1.45 -24.55
N ARG A 839 6.18 -1.27 -25.83
CA ARG A 839 7.25 -0.37 -26.29
C ARG A 839 6.83 1.07 -26.02
N THR A 840 7.52 1.75 -25.11
CA THR A 840 7.10 3.08 -24.62
C THR A 840 7.49 4.24 -25.54
N GLY A 841 8.47 4.06 -26.43
CA GLY A 841 9.14 5.17 -27.12
C GLY A 841 10.04 6.03 -26.22
N ASP A 842 10.15 5.75 -24.93
CA ASP A 842 11.12 6.39 -24.03
C ASP A 842 12.40 5.54 -23.94
N VAL A 843 13.55 6.18 -23.74
CA VAL A 843 14.89 5.55 -23.64
C VAL A 843 15.33 5.49 -22.19
N GLY A 844 15.88 4.36 -21.77
CA GLY A 844 16.32 4.12 -20.41
C GLY A 844 17.44 3.09 -20.31
N VAL A 845 17.87 2.83 -19.08
CA VAL A 845 18.79 1.75 -18.72
C VAL A 845 18.32 1.10 -17.42
N LEU A 846 18.45 -0.22 -17.32
CA LEU A 846 18.30 -0.96 -16.08
C LEU A 846 19.68 -1.21 -15.46
N ASP A 847 19.82 -0.97 -14.15
CA ASP A 847 21.01 -1.40 -13.41
C ASP A 847 20.96 -2.91 -13.07
N ALA A 848 22.07 -3.45 -12.55
CA ALA A 848 22.18 -4.86 -12.17
C ALA A 848 21.20 -5.30 -11.07
N SER A 849 20.57 -4.35 -10.37
CA SER A 849 19.56 -4.58 -9.33
C SER A 849 18.11 -4.42 -9.84
N GLY A 850 17.94 -4.31 -11.16
CA GLY A 850 16.65 -4.13 -11.83
C GLY A 850 16.04 -2.74 -11.67
N ALA A 851 16.83 -1.73 -11.27
CA ALA A 851 16.34 -0.37 -11.14
C ALA A 851 16.38 0.38 -12.47
N LEU A 852 15.31 1.09 -12.80
CA LEU A 852 15.22 1.93 -13.98
C LEU A 852 15.86 3.30 -13.74
N ARG A 853 16.62 3.74 -14.73
CA ARG A 853 17.04 5.12 -14.96
C ARG A 853 16.52 5.54 -16.34
N VAL A 854 15.64 6.54 -16.37
CA VAL A 854 15.11 7.10 -17.63
C VAL A 854 16.10 8.13 -18.15
N LEU A 855 16.38 8.12 -19.45
CA LEU A 855 17.34 9.03 -20.08
C LEU A 855 16.62 10.18 -20.79
N ASP A 856 15.79 9.88 -21.79
CA ASP A 856 14.93 10.85 -22.49
C ASP A 856 13.88 10.11 -23.33
N ARG A 857 13.16 10.80 -24.22
CA ARG A 857 12.29 10.18 -25.24
C ARG A 857 13.09 9.87 -26.50
N ARG A 858 12.80 8.75 -27.18
CA ARG A 858 13.44 8.41 -28.47
C ARG A 858 13.11 9.42 -29.57
N SER A 859 11.99 10.14 -29.45
CA SER A 859 11.61 11.26 -30.34
C SER A 859 12.35 12.57 -30.09
N ASP A 860 12.94 12.71 -28.90
CA ASP A 860 13.47 13.98 -28.39
C ASP A 860 15.01 13.96 -28.39
N LEU A 861 15.59 12.75 -28.35
CA LEU A 861 16.99 12.42 -28.60
C LEU A 861 17.61 13.23 -29.75
N VAL A 862 18.73 13.90 -29.46
CA VAL A 862 19.48 14.69 -30.43
C VAL A 862 20.69 13.88 -30.88
N VAL A 863 20.55 13.22 -32.04
CA VAL A 863 21.69 12.62 -32.74
C VAL A 863 22.47 13.77 -33.40
N SER A 864 23.71 14.00 -32.96
CA SER A 864 24.56 15.12 -33.39
C SER A 864 25.90 14.59 -33.84
N GLY A 865 26.15 14.55 -35.16
CA GLY A 865 27.37 13.96 -35.73
C GLY A 865 27.49 12.44 -35.51
N GLY A 866 26.35 11.75 -35.39
CA GLY A 866 26.27 10.32 -35.04
C GLY A 866 26.20 10.03 -33.54
N GLU A 867 26.57 10.99 -32.68
CA GLU A 867 26.53 10.81 -31.23
C GLU A 867 25.17 11.10 -30.60
N ASN A 868 24.81 10.31 -29.58
CA ASN A 868 23.52 10.38 -28.90
C ASN A 868 23.54 11.36 -27.73
N VAL A 869 22.90 12.52 -27.89
CA VAL A 869 22.71 13.50 -26.81
C VAL A 869 21.27 13.48 -26.32
N TYR A 870 21.09 13.27 -25.02
CA TYR A 870 19.80 13.29 -24.32
C TYR A 870 19.51 14.71 -23.80
N PRO A 871 18.53 15.46 -24.35
CA PRO A 871 18.17 16.80 -23.84
C PRO A 871 18.07 16.90 -22.31
N ALA A 872 17.43 15.94 -21.65
CA ALA A 872 17.24 15.93 -20.19
C ALA A 872 18.54 15.91 -19.38
N GLU A 873 19.62 15.33 -19.92
CA GLU A 873 20.96 15.34 -19.30
C GLU A 873 21.55 16.76 -19.33
N VAL A 874 21.38 17.46 -20.45
CA VAL A 874 21.85 18.84 -20.66
C VAL A 874 20.99 19.85 -19.89
N GLU A 875 19.67 19.62 -19.83
CA GLU A 875 18.72 20.39 -19.00
C GLU A 875 19.06 20.26 -17.51
N ALA A 876 19.33 19.04 -17.02
CA ALA A 876 19.72 18.81 -15.63
C ALA A 876 21.05 19.50 -15.28
N ALA A 877 22.01 19.52 -16.20
CA ALA A 877 23.28 20.23 -16.02
C ALA A 877 23.10 21.77 -16.01
N LEU A 878 22.30 22.33 -16.91
CA LEU A 878 21.96 23.77 -16.91
C LEU A 878 21.25 24.19 -15.62
N LEU A 879 20.29 23.39 -15.15
CA LEU A 879 19.51 23.63 -13.92
C LEU A 879 20.33 23.47 -12.62
N ALA A 880 21.60 23.05 -12.72
CA ALA A 880 22.54 23.05 -11.61
C ALA A 880 23.33 24.38 -11.48
N HIS A 881 23.26 25.27 -12.48
CA HIS A 881 23.89 26.60 -12.40
C HIS A 881 23.14 27.52 -11.41
N PRO A 882 23.83 28.30 -10.58
CA PRO A 882 23.18 29.16 -9.57
C PRO A 882 22.24 30.20 -10.18
N ASP A 883 22.56 30.72 -11.37
CA ASP A 883 21.79 31.79 -12.02
C ASP A 883 20.59 31.32 -12.86
N VAL A 884 20.48 30.02 -13.13
CA VAL A 884 19.45 29.45 -14.02
C VAL A 884 18.20 29.10 -13.21
N ASP A 885 17.02 29.45 -13.72
CA ASP A 885 15.72 29.11 -13.11
C ASP A 885 15.06 27.91 -13.79
N ASP A 886 14.97 27.97 -15.13
CA ASP A 886 14.33 26.99 -16.00
C ASP A 886 15.19 26.78 -17.27
N ALA A 887 15.15 25.59 -17.86
CA ALA A 887 15.96 25.26 -19.05
C ALA A 887 15.22 24.28 -19.98
N GLY A 888 15.37 24.49 -21.28
CA GLY A 888 14.81 23.65 -22.33
C GLY A 888 15.83 23.37 -23.43
N VAL A 889 15.99 22.11 -23.84
CA VAL A 889 16.95 21.71 -24.88
C VAL A 889 16.25 21.02 -26.06
N ALA A 890 16.70 21.30 -27.27
CA ALA A 890 16.23 20.66 -28.49
C ALA A 890 17.34 20.57 -29.55
N GLY A 891 17.21 19.60 -30.47
CA GLY A 891 18.08 19.46 -31.62
C GLY A 891 17.58 20.31 -32.80
N LEU A 892 18.33 21.35 -33.16
CA LEU A 892 18.09 22.13 -34.38
C LEU A 892 18.87 21.51 -35.57
N PRO A 893 18.42 21.66 -36.83
CA PRO A 893 19.18 21.22 -37.99
C PRO A 893 20.57 21.89 -38.07
N HIS A 894 21.58 21.13 -38.50
CA HIS A 894 22.95 21.62 -38.70
C HIS A 894 23.57 20.92 -39.90
N ALA A 895 24.22 21.67 -40.80
CA ALA A 895 24.72 21.16 -42.08
C ALA A 895 25.60 19.90 -41.92
N ASP A 896 26.67 20.00 -41.12
CA ASP A 896 27.69 18.94 -41.01
C ASP A 896 27.35 17.83 -40.01
N LEU A 897 26.41 18.08 -39.10
CA LEU A 897 26.10 17.20 -37.95
C LEU A 897 24.71 16.54 -38.05
N GLY A 898 23.92 16.89 -39.07
CA GLY A 898 22.49 16.60 -39.19
C GLY A 898 21.66 17.44 -38.23
N ARG A 899 21.98 17.38 -36.93
CA ARG A 899 21.46 18.27 -35.87
C ARG A 899 22.57 18.73 -34.93
N CYS A 900 22.35 19.84 -34.26
CA CYS A 900 23.16 20.31 -33.14
C CYS A 900 22.29 20.56 -31.89
N VAL A 901 22.92 20.43 -30.72
CA VAL A 901 22.29 20.70 -29.42
C VAL A 901 22.12 22.21 -29.25
N THR A 902 20.90 22.68 -29.06
CA THR A 902 20.58 24.08 -28.71
C THR A 902 19.82 24.12 -27.38
N ALA A 903 20.20 25.06 -26.52
CA ALA A 903 19.57 25.30 -25.23
C ALA A 903 18.85 26.66 -25.21
N TRP A 904 17.73 26.71 -24.50
CA TRP A 904 17.00 27.91 -24.13
C TRP A 904 16.95 27.98 -22.60
N VAL A 905 17.25 29.14 -22.04
CA VAL A 905 17.53 29.34 -20.62
C VAL A 905 16.71 30.51 -20.09
N VAL A 906 15.97 30.28 -19.00
CA VAL A 906 15.36 31.33 -18.18
C VAL A 906 16.30 31.62 -17.02
N LEU A 907 16.67 32.89 -16.88
CA LEU A 907 17.54 33.37 -15.80
C LEU A 907 16.72 33.79 -14.58
N ARG A 908 17.32 33.66 -13.39
CA ARG A 908 16.73 34.20 -12.16
C ARG A 908 16.75 35.73 -12.18
N ARG A 909 15.78 36.35 -11.51
CA ARG A 909 15.68 37.82 -11.41
C ARG A 909 16.97 38.41 -10.84
N GLY A 910 17.59 39.32 -11.59
CA GLY A 910 18.87 39.96 -11.25
C GLY A 910 20.11 39.28 -11.83
N ALA A 911 20.02 38.03 -12.30
CA ALA A 911 21.18 37.33 -12.86
C ALA A 911 21.54 37.79 -14.28
N ARG A 912 22.84 37.70 -14.61
CA ARG A 912 23.45 38.13 -15.89
C ARG A 912 24.61 37.24 -16.39
N PRO A 913 24.59 35.89 -16.28
CA PRO A 913 25.62 35.07 -16.92
C PRO A 913 25.53 35.18 -18.45
N ASP A 914 26.67 35.20 -19.13
CA ASP A 914 26.76 35.11 -20.58
C ASP A 914 26.68 33.65 -21.07
N ALA A 915 26.45 33.45 -22.37
CA ALA A 915 26.46 32.11 -22.95
C ALA A 915 27.82 31.40 -22.75
N PRO A 916 28.99 32.07 -22.92
CA PRO A 916 30.29 31.50 -22.55
C PRO A 916 30.44 31.02 -21.10
N ALA A 917 29.87 31.69 -20.09
CA ALA A 917 29.91 31.23 -18.69
C ALA A 917 29.12 29.94 -18.49
N LEU A 918 27.90 29.87 -19.04
CA LEU A 918 27.11 28.65 -19.02
C LEU A 918 27.81 27.53 -19.80
N GLU A 919 28.44 27.83 -20.93
CA GLU A 919 29.20 26.83 -21.69
C GLU A 919 30.41 26.30 -20.90
N ARG A 920 31.21 27.18 -20.27
CA ARG A 920 32.31 26.78 -19.37
C ARG A 920 31.82 25.87 -18.24
N PHE A 921 30.68 26.21 -17.63
CA PHE A 921 30.08 25.41 -16.56
C PHE A 921 29.61 24.02 -17.04
N LEU A 922 29.09 23.93 -18.27
CA LEU A 922 28.67 22.66 -18.88
C LEU A 922 29.84 21.79 -19.33
N ARG A 923 30.88 22.36 -19.95
CA ARG A 923 32.10 21.63 -20.36
C ARG A 923 32.81 20.94 -19.19
N ALA A 924 32.68 21.49 -17.97
CA ALA A 924 33.18 20.87 -16.74
C ALA A 924 32.33 19.71 -16.19
N ARG A 925 31.19 19.38 -16.82
CA ARG A 925 30.18 18.41 -16.34
C ARG A 925 29.67 17.46 -17.41
N LEU A 926 29.83 17.80 -18.69
CA LEU A 926 29.34 17.06 -19.85
C LEU A 926 30.49 16.82 -20.84
N ALA A 927 30.45 15.68 -21.53
CA ALA A 927 31.33 15.46 -22.68
C ALA A 927 31.08 16.50 -23.77
N GLY A 928 32.13 16.92 -24.49
CA GLY A 928 32.07 18.06 -25.42
C GLY A 928 30.93 17.98 -26.46
N TYR A 929 30.66 16.80 -27.01
CA TYR A 929 29.58 16.57 -27.98
C TYR A 929 28.16 16.79 -27.43
N LYS A 930 27.99 16.75 -26.10
CA LYS A 930 26.71 17.03 -25.41
C LYS A 930 26.52 18.51 -25.07
N THR A 931 27.57 19.32 -25.18
CA THR A 931 27.52 20.74 -24.84
C THR A 931 26.72 21.50 -25.91
N PRO A 932 25.76 22.39 -25.56
CA PRO A 932 25.03 23.18 -26.53
C PRO A 932 25.95 24.03 -27.42
N ARG A 933 25.74 23.97 -28.74
CA ARG A 933 26.40 24.89 -29.70
C ARG A 933 25.75 26.28 -29.76
N SER A 934 24.57 26.43 -29.16
CA SER A 934 23.89 27.71 -28.99
C SER A 934 23.11 27.67 -27.67
N ILE A 935 23.22 28.75 -26.89
CA ILE A 935 22.47 28.99 -25.67
C ILE A 935 21.71 30.30 -25.87
N ARG A 936 20.39 30.27 -25.68
CA ARG A 936 19.50 31.41 -25.93
C ARG A 936 18.76 31.80 -24.65
N PHE A 937 18.80 33.07 -24.28
CA PHE A 937 18.07 33.54 -23.10
C PHE A 937 16.62 33.90 -23.47
N VAL A 938 15.67 33.49 -22.63
CA VAL A 938 14.23 33.71 -22.83
C VAL A 938 13.52 33.98 -21.51
N GLU A 939 12.42 34.72 -21.54
CA GLU A 939 11.62 35.02 -20.34
C GLU A 939 10.82 33.81 -19.84
N ALA A 940 10.37 32.94 -20.75
CA ALA A 940 9.59 31.75 -20.44
C ALA A 940 9.78 30.66 -21.50
N LEU A 941 9.67 29.40 -21.06
CA LEU A 941 9.66 28.23 -21.96
C LEU A 941 8.22 27.85 -22.35
N PRO A 942 7.97 27.49 -23.62
CA PRO A 942 6.64 27.08 -24.08
C PRO A 942 6.25 25.73 -23.46
N ARG A 943 5.03 25.65 -22.91
CA ARG A 943 4.54 24.48 -22.19
C ARG A 943 3.13 24.11 -22.65
N GLY A 944 2.92 22.81 -22.89
CA GLY A 944 1.61 22.27 -23.30
C GLY A 944 0.58 22.27 -22.16
N ALA A 945 -0.67 21.92 -22.47
CA ALA A 945 -1.81 22.01 -21.53
C ALA A 945 -1.61 21.28 -20.18
N GLY A 946 -0.75 20.26 -20.13
CA GLY A 946 -0.34 19.52 -18.92
C GLY A 946 0.94 20.02 -18.23
N GLY A 947 1.44 21.22 -18.55
CA GLY A 947 2.62 21.86 -17.92
C GLY A 947 4.00 21.34 -18.38
N LYS A 948 4.04 20.29 -19.20
CA LYS A 948 5.27 19.76 -19.81
C LYS A 948 5.85 20.75 -20.84
N LEU A 949 7.17 20.79 -20.96
CA LEU A 949 7.88 21.53 -22.02
C LEU A 949 7.42 21.06 -23.41
N ASP A 950 7.07 21.99 -24.29
CA ASP A 950 6.79 21.68 -25.69
C ASP A 950 8.08 21.89 -26.51
N ARG A 951 8.84 20.80 -26.72
CA ARG A 951 10.08 20.82 -27.53
C ARG A 951 9.85 21.24 -28.98
N ARG A 952 8.63 21.13 -29.53
CA ARG A 952 8.30 21.53 -30.91
C ARG A 952 8.03 23.03 -31.01
N ALA A 953 7.32 23.59 -30.04
CA ALA A 953 7.22 25.04 -29.89
C ALA A 953 8.61 25.64 -29.61
N LEU A 954 9.41 25.02 -28.73
CA LEU A 954 10.77 25.43 -28.41
C LEU A 954 11.68 25.47 -29.65
N ALA A 955 11.72 24.39 -30.44
CA ALA A 955 12.50 24.34 -31.69
C ALA A 955 12.00 25.32 -32.78
N ARG A 956 10.79 25.89 -32.63
CA ARG A 956 10.25 26.97 -33.47
C ARG A 956 10.49 28.37 -32.90
N MET A 957 10.96 28.50 -31.67
CA MET A 957 11.37 29.80 -31.12
C MET A 957 12.59 30.30 -31.89
N ARG A 958 12.33 31.27 -32.78
CA ARG A 958 13.39 32.06 -33.42
C ARG A 958 14.29 32.66 -32.34
N ALA A 959 15.56 32.88 -32.66
CA ALA A 959 16.39 33.67 -31.78
C ALA A 959 15.78 35.07 -31.66
N SER A 960 15.76 35.61 -30.44
CA SER A 960 15.77 37.06 -30.26
C SER A 960 17.04 37.57 -30.92
N THR A 961 16.91 38.40 -31.95
CA THR A 961 18.05 39.01 -32.65
C THR A 961 18.62 40.14 -31.80
N ASP A 962 19.40 39.78 -30.80
CA ASP A 962 20.32 40.69 -30.09
C ASP A 962 21.71 40.05 -29.94
N GLU A 963 22.18 39.41 -31.02
CA GLU A 963 23.59 39.43 -31.36
C GLU A 963 23.75 40.42 -32.52
N ARG A 964 24.38 41.57 -32.26
CA ARG A 964 24.91 42.42 -33.34
C ARG A 964 25.93 41.59 -34.13
N PRO A 965 26.01 41.73 -35.48
CA PRO A 965 27.01 41.02 -36.26
C PRO A 965 28.43 41.50 -35.88
N GLY A 966 29.12 40.72 -35.05
CA GLY A 966 30.51 40.91 -34.63
C GLY A 966 31.50 40.67 -35.78
N GLY A 967 31.38 41.44 -36.85
CA GLY A 967 32.22 41.33 -38.03
C GLY A 967 33.64 41.86 -37.81
N ARG A 968 34.61 41.12 -38.35
CA ARG A 968 36.00 41.56 -38.61
C ARG A 968 36.89 41.84 -37.38
N ALA A 969 37.34 40.75 -36.75
CA ALA A 969 38.67 40.67 -36.12
C ALA A 969 39.46 39.47 -36.67
N ARG A 970 39.72 39.49 -37.99
CA ARG A 970 40.68 38.58 -38.67
C ARG A 970 41.67 39.39 -39.52
N GLY A 971 42.40 40.28 -38.84
CA GLY A 971 43.74 40.71 -39.25
C GLY A 971 44.78 40.06 -38.34
N GLU A 972 46.01 39.89 -38.82
CA GLU A 972 47.21 39.70 -37.99
C GLU A 972 47.19 38.58 -36.92
N ALA A 973 46.78 37.38 -37.35
CA ALA A 973 47.20 36.12 -36.71
C ALA A 973 47.38 35.01 -37.75
N ALA A 974 46.41 34.89 -38.67
CA ALA A 974 46.41 33.93 -39.77
C ALA A 974 47.35 34.30 -40.95
N ARG A 975 48.61 34.67 -40.65
CA ARG A 975 49.71 34.81 -41.64
C ARG A 975 50.97 33.99 -41.28
N ARG A 976 50.88 33.10 -40.29
CA ARG A 976 51.80 31.97 -40.11
C ARG A 976 50.95 30.70 -39.93
N LEU A 977 51.49 29.54 -40.30
CA LEU A 977 50.79 28.24 -40.35
C LEU A 977 49.68 28.10 -41.42
N GLN A 978 49.93 28.60 -42.64
CA GLN A 978 49.35 28.01 -43.85
C GLN A 978 50.48 27.33 -44.66
N ALA A 979 50.85 26.12 -44.26
CA ALA A 979 51.81 25.28 -44.97
C ALA A 979 51.45 23.80 -44.76
N SER A 980 51.10 23.09 -45.84
CA SER A 980 50.53 21.73 -45.87
C SER A 980 49.14 21.59 -45.20
N ARG A 981 48.16 20.86 -45.76
CA ARG A 981 48.06 20.16 -47.06
C ARG A 981 46.58 20.12 -47.49
N GLU A 982 46.31 20.22 -48.79
CA GLU A 982 44.95 20.05 -49.36
C GLU A 982 44.65 18.58 -49.77
N PRO A 983 43.37 18.22 -49.99
CA PRO A 983 42.94 16.82 -50.14
C PRO A 983 42.83 16.33 -51.61
N ARG A 984 42.72 15.01 -51.79
CA ARG A 984 42.18 14.36 -53.01
C ARG A 984 41.17 13.27 -52.66
N ARG A 985 40.32 12.89 -53.62
CA ARG A 985 39.18 11.95 -53.48
C ARG A 985 39.43 10.62 -54.22
N ARG A 986 38.80 9.52 -53.74
CA ARG A 986 38.24 8.31 -54.41
C ARG A 986 38.87 7.81 -55.75
N ALA A 987 39.02 6.52 -56.05
CA ALA A 987 38.76 5.17 -55.45
C ALA A 987 39.45 4.13 -56.40
N PRO A 988 39.11 2.82 -56.51
CA PRO A 988 38.59 1.78 -55.61
C PRO A 988 39.69 0.68 -55.33
N PRO A 989 39.39 -0.53 -54.76
CA PRO A 989 40.43 -1.43 -54.21
C PRO A 989 40.64 -2.80 -54.91
N GLU A 990 41.76 -3.47 -54.60
CA GLU A 990 41.94 -4.94 -54.68
C GLU A 990 42.76 -5.51 -53.47
N PRO A 991 42.73 -6.84 -53.19
CA PRO A 991 43.25 -7.47 -51.96
C PRO A 991 44.30 -8.58 -52.23
N PRO A 992 44.63 -9.51 -51.30
CA PRO A 992 44.99 -9.40 -49.88
C PRO A 992 46.36 -10.04 -49.55
N ALA A 993 46.95 -9.72 -48.39
CA ALA A 993 48.09 -10.47 -47.84
C ALA A 993 47.87 -10.92 -46.37
N ARG A 994 48.14 -12.19 -46.09
CA ARG A 994 47.83 -12.89 -44.82
C ARG A 994 48.88 -12.63 -43.73
N ARG A 995 48.43 -12.55 -42.46
CA ARG A 995 49.05 -13.12 -41.23
C ARG A 995 48.02 -12.97 -40.08
N THR A 996 47.42 -14.04 -39.57
CA THR A 996 47.94 -14.95 -38.52
C THR A 996 48.43 -14.23 -37.26
N TRP A 997 47.62 -14.26 -36.21
CA TRP A 997 48.04 -13.89 -34.85
C TRP A 997 48.59 -15.13 -34.13
N SER A 998 49.75 -14.99 -33.49
CA SER A 998 50.29 -15.93 -32.50
C SER A 998 50.97 -15.13 -31.37
N ALA A 999 51.13 -15.75 -30.20
CA ALA A 999 51.34 -15.04 -28.94
C ALA A 999 52.81 -14.93 -28.51
N GLY A 1000 53.06 -14.02 -27.56
CA GLY A 1000 54.17 -14.11 -26.60
C GLY A 1000 55.23 -13.01 -26.69
N GLY A 1001 55.75 -12.58 -25.53
CA GLY A 1001 56.95 -11.74 -25.44
C GLY A 1001 56.92 -10.68 -24.32
N LEU A 1002 57.39 -11.02 -23.12
CA LEU A 1002 57.88 -10.03 -22.15
C LEU A 1002 59.31 -9.62 -22.51
N ARG A 1003 59.69 -8.35 -22.27
CA ARG A 1003 60.71 -8.00 -21.24
C ARG A 1003 60.93 -6.49 -21.07
N VAL A 1004 61.58 -6.17 -19.95
CA VAL A 1004 61.87 -4.84 -19.41
C VAL A 1004 63.27 -4.37 -19.84
N ARG A 1005 63.49 -3.05 -19.97
CA ARG A 1005 64.76 -2.39 -19.62
C ARG A 1005 64.50 -1.06 -18.91
N ALA A 1006 65.44 -0.65 -18.07
CA ALA A 1006 65.36 0.55 -17.24
C ALA A 1006 66.75 1.22 -17.11
N ARG A 1007 66.77 2.50 -16.73
CA ARG A 1007 67.88 3.33 -16.18
C ARG A 1007 67.32 4.74 -15.92
N ALA A 1008 67.87 5.61 -15.07
CA ALA A 1008 68.57 5.47 -13.77
C ALA A 1008 68.85 6.91 -13.25
N GLY A 1009 68.82 7.17 -11.94
CA GLY A 1009 69.24 8.46 -11.38
C GLY A 1009 68.62 8.83 -10.03
N GLU A 1010 69.34 8.57 -8.94
CA GLU A 1010 69.22 9.29 -7.66
C GLU A 1010 70.48 10.17 -7.47
N PRO A 1011 70.52 11.02 -6.42
CA PRO A 1011 71.20 10.55 -5.20
C PRO A 1011 70.55 10.95 -3.86
N GLN A 1012 70.34 9.94 -3.00
CA GLN A 1012 70.83 9.85 -1.59
C GLN A 1012 70.62 11.05 -0.62
N LEU A 1013 69.80 10.95 0.46
CA LEU A 1013 69.94 10.23 1.77
C LEU A 1013 70.40 11.19 2.92
N PRO A 1014 70.35 10.84 4.24
CA PRO A 1014 69.57 9.82 4.99
C PRO A 1014 68.99 10.25 6.38
N ARG A 1015 68.16 9.37 7.00
CA ARG A 1015 67.92 9.20 8.47
C ARG A 1015 67.24 10.38 9.23
N GLN A 1016 66.59 10.22 10.39
CA GLN A 1016 66.19 9.08 11.25
C GLN A 1016 64.79 9.45 11.83
N GLY A 1017 63.90 8.54 12.23
CA GLY A 1017 63.97 7.62 13.38
C GLY A 1017 62.55 7.17 13.78
N CYS A 1018 62.40 6.32 14.80
CA CYS A 1018 61.17 5.54 15.03
C CYS A 1018 60.37 5.88 16.31
N VAL A 1019 59.08 5.49 16.30
CA VAL A 1019 58.19 5.24 17.46
C VAL A 1019 57.78 6.43 18.35
N GLY A 1020 56.48 6.49 18.69
CA GLY A 1020 55.92 7.41 19.69
C GLY A 1020 54.39 7.30 19.77
N ALA A 1021 53.80 7.40 20.96
CA ALA A 1021 52.37 7.16 21.19
C ALA A 1021 51.61 8.39 21.73
N ARG A 1022 50.27 8.31 21.61
CA ARG A 1022 49.19 9.07 22.27
C ARG A 1022 49.45 9.52 23.73
N PRO A 1023 48.63 10.43 24.34
CA PRO A 1023 47.79 11.53 23.78
C PRO A 1023 47.78 12.81 24.69
N ARG A 1024 46.79 13.71 24.47
CA ARG A 1024 46.43 14.95 25.23
C ARG A 1024 47.32 16.17 24.89
N GLY A 1025 46.83 17.42 24.86
CA GLY A 1025 45.43 17.90 24.84
C GLY A 1025 45.23 19.30 25.44
N ARG A 1026 44.36 20.14 24.83
CA ARG A 1026 43.98 21.55 25.21
C ARG A 1026 45.09 22.60 25.01
N ALA A 1027 44.82 23.90 24.80
CA ALA A 1027 43.63 24.61 24.30
C ALA A 1027 43.98 26.10 23.99
N ARG A 1028 43.05 26.83 23.34
CA ARG A 1028 43.10 28.27 22.95
C ARG A 1028 44.02 28.57 21.76
N ALA A 1029 43.78 29.61 20.96
CA ALA A 1029 42.62 30.53 20.95
C ALA A 1029 41.59 30.15 19.86
#